data_AF-A0AAU9RUQ5-F1
#
_entry.id   AF-A0AAU9RUQ5-F1
#
_cell.length_a   1.000
_cell.length_b   1.000
_cell.length_c   1.000
_cell.angle_alpha   90.00
_cell.angle_beta   90.00
_cell.angle_gamma   90.00
#
_symmetry.space_group_name_H-M   'P 1'
#
loop_
_entity.id
_entity.type
_entity.pdbx_description
1 polymer ?
#
loop_
_entity_poly.entity_id
_entity_poly.type
_entity_poly.pdbx_seq_one_letter_code
_entity_poly.pdbx_strand_id
1 'polypeptide(L)'
;MEQFRQIGEVLGSLNALMVLQDDILINQRQCCLLLDVFSLGFNTVAEEIRHNLKLEEKHTKWRALEQPLRELYRVFKEGEMYVRNCMSNKDWWGKVINFHQNKDCVEFHIHNLFCYFPAVIEAIETAGEISGLDPSEMERRRVVFSRKYDREWNDPKLFQWRFGKQYLVPKDICSRFEHSWREDRWNLVEALQVKRKSKSDEIGKTEKRLADFLLKKLTGLEQFNGKLFPSSILVGSKDYQVRRRLGGGGQYKEIQWLGDSFVLRHFFGDLEPLNAEISSLLSLCHSNILQYLCGFYDEERKECSLVMELMHKDLKSYMKENCGPRRRYLFSVPVVIDIMLQIARGMEYLHSNEIFHGDLNPMNILLKERGHTEGYFHAKISGFGLISVKTQSFTRASSRPTTPDPVIWYAPEVLTEMDQDLKGTTPPRSKFTHKADVYSFAMVCFELITGKVPFEESHLQGDKMARNIRTGERPLFPFPSPKYLVSLIKRCWHSEPSQRPTFSSICRILRYIKKFLVVNPDQGHIQIQTPLVDCWDLEARFLRKFSLESGGSHEESVAQIPFQLYSYRVEEREKMRPNFNKEENSETGESASESVSVVEDPPTMPTYTKSLCLDAISEYSDTRSVYSEAPMKKVSALKKSGDIAKLRRNSSAGLRSSGSSPVKPRSTPKLSSPLSPFGKSSKARKDTRLPLSPMSHLSHGRRRHLSDFRYASSSFYSFCKFYSELAETKSCVLRLDLAIAFGMSSQTQLRVIINEFSRKFQTKLSTQKLQSFVTKSQLARDPFFATQLVRLYALNDDLISARKLFDVFPERSVFLWNSVIRAHAKAHQLGTASSLFSQMLSSDTKPDSFTYACLARGFSESFDTEKLSCVHGIAVVSGLGFDQICGSAIVKAYSKAGLIVEASKLFVSIPEPDVALWNAMISGYGCCGIWEKGIDLFNSMLHRRNRPDCYTMVALTTGVTDPSLSLIACSVHGFCLKVNLDSHTYVGSALVSMYSRCRCIASACRVFGSISEPDVVACSSLITGYSKCGNHKEALCLFSELRGSGKKPDCVLVAVVLGSCAELSDSLYGNRVHGYAIRLGLELDIKVCSALIDMYSKCGFLDSAMALFAGITEKNIVSFNSKNKIAWQ
;
A
#
# COMPACT_ATOMS: atom_id res chain seq x y z
N MET A 1 6.44 -4.71 -17.14
CA MET A 1 5.62 -4.47 -18.34
C MET A 1 4.15 -4.28 -18.02
N GLU A 2 3.50 -5.19 -17.28
CA GLU A 2 2.07 -5.07 -16.96
C GLU A 2 1.70 -3.74 -16.28
N GLN A 3 2.46 -3.32 -15.26
CA GLN A 3 2.26 -2.01 -14.62
C GLN A 3 2.33 -0.84 -15.63
N PHE A 4 3.25 -0.91 -16.62
CA PHE A 4 3.35 0.11 -17.65
C PHE A 4 2.15 0.12 -18.60
N ARG A 5 1.64 -1.06 -18.96
CA ARG A 5 0.40 -1.22 -19.74
C ARG A 5 -0.79 -0.57 -19.02
N GLN A 6 -0.92 -0.81 -17.71
CA GLN A 6 -1.98 -0.23 -16.88
C GLN A 6 -1.91 1.31 -16.81
N ILE A 7 -0.69 1.89 -16.76
CA ILE A 7 -0.53 3.36 -16.88
C ILE A 7 -1.07 3.85 -18.23
N GLY A 8 -0.75 3.14 -19.31
CA GLY A 8 -1.24 3.43 -20.66
C GLY A 8 -2.77 3.36 -20.76
N GLU A 9 -3.41 2.38 -20.12
CA GLU A 9 -4.88 2.28 -20.06
C GLU A 9 -5.51 3.45 -19.32
N VAL A 10 -4.94 3.86 -18.19
CA VAL A 10 -5.43 5.02 -17.42
C VAL A 10 -5.26 6.31 -18.23
N LEU A 11 -4.12 6.48 -18.90
CA LEU A 11 -3.91 7.63 -19.78
C LEU A 11 -4.85 7.61 -20.99
N GLY A 12 -5.14 6.43 -21.56
CA GLY A 12 -6.14 6.27 -22.62
C GLY A 12 -7.55 6.66 -22.17
N SER A 13 -7.93 6.23 -20.96
CA SER A 13 -9.20 6.62 -20.33
C SER A 13 -9.26 8.13 -20.05
N LEU A 14 -8.17 8.73 -19.56
CA LEU A 14 -8.06 10.17 -19.36
C LEU A 14 -8.21 10.94 -20.68
N ASN A 15 -7.55 10.49 -21.75
CA ASN A 15 -7.71 11.06 -23.09
C ASN A 15 -9.17 10.97 -23.56
N ALA A 16 -9.82 9.82 -23.39
CA ALA A 16 -11.22 9.65 -23.77
C ALA A 16 -12.16 10.60 -23.03
N LEU A 17 -11.92 10.84 -21.74
CA LEU A 17 -12.66 11.85 -20.95
C LEU A 17 -12.41 13.27 -21.48
N MET A 18 -11.15 13.60 -21.79
CA MET A 18 -10.76 14.92 -22.24
C MET A 18 -11.14 15.23 -23.70
N VAL A 19 -11.65 14.26 -24.47
CA VAL A 19 -12.34 14.54 -25.74
C VAL A 19 -13.54 15.47 -25.52
N LEU A 20 -14.21 15.34 -24.36
CA LEU A 20 -15.34 16.18 -23.94
C LEU A 20 -14.88 17.35 -23.04
N GLN A 21 -13.67 17.86 -23.25
CA GLN A 21 -13.10 18.93 -22.41
C GLN A 21 -13.96 20.21 -22.40
N ASP A 22 -14.74 20.48 -23.45
CA ASP A 22 -15.59 21.69 -23.55
C ASP A 22 -16.77 21.63 -22.57
N ASP A 23 -17.14 20.44 -22.09
CA ASP A 23 -18.14 20.25 -21.05
C ASP A 23 -17.60 20.57 -19.64
N ILE A 24 -16.27 20.77 -19.50
CA ILE A 24 -15.63 21.13 -18.23
C ILE A 24 -15.80 22.62 -17.99
N LEU A 25 -16.83 22.97 -17.22
CA LEU A 25 -17.14 24.37 -16.89
C LEU A 25 -16.18 25.02 -15.88
N ILE A 26 -15.41 24.23 -15.12
CA ILE A 26 -14.51 24.71 -14.07
C ILE A 26 -13.23 23.88 -14.12
N ASN A 27 -12.07 24.56 -14.06
CA ASN A 27 -10.73 23.96 -14.08
C ASN A 27 -10.35 23.26 -15.41
N GLN A 28 -10.91 23.70 -16.54
CA GLN A 28 -10.62 23.12 -17.86
C GLN A 28 -9.13 23.19 -18.19
N ARG A 29 -8.48 24.36 -18.03
CA ARG A 29 -7.05 24.56 -18.34
C ARG A 29 -6.16 23.73 -17.43
N GLN A 30 -6.49 23.63 -16.16
CA GLN A 30 -5.81 22.74 -15.22
C GLN A 30 -5.93 21.27 -15.63
N CYS A 31 -7.10 20.82 -16.11
CA CYS A 31 -7.27 19.45 -16.61
C CYS A 31 -6.45 19.19 -17.88
N CYS A 32 -6.41 20.16 -18.82
CA CYS A 32 -5.55 20.08 -20.01
C CYS A 32 -4.06 20.01 -19.65
N LEU A 33 -3.60 20.86 -18.70
CA LEU A 33 -2.23 20.81 -18.20
C LEU A 33 -1.89 19.43 -17.61
N LEU A 34 -2.81 18.87 -16.81
CA LEU A 34 -2.60 17.56 -16.20
C LEU A 34 -2.46 16.46 -17.26
N LEU A 35 -3.32 16.48 -18.28
CA LEU A 35 -3.25 15.56 -19.41
C LEU A 35 -1.93 15.68 -20.17
N ASP A 36 -1.48 16.91 -20.44
CA ASP A 36 -0.23 17.16 -21.16
C ASP A 36 0.98 16.63 -20.38
N VAL A 37 1.04 16.90 -19.07
CA VAL A 37 2.14 16.45 -18.21
C VAL A 37 2.13 14.93 -18.07
N PHE A 38 0.95 14.29 -17.94
CA PHE A 38 0.84 12.83 -17.89
C PHE A 38 1.20 12.17 -19.21
N SER A 39 0.81 12.77 -20.35
CA SER A 39 1.18 12.31 -21.68
C SER A 39 2.68 12.40 -21.90
N LEU A 40 3.29 13.52 -21.51
CA LEU A 40 4.75 13.68 -21.54
C LEU A 40 5.43 12.64 -20.64
N GLY A 41 4.92 12.44 -19.42
CA GLY A 41 5.42 11.43 -18.48
C GLY A 41 5.41 10.02 -19.07
N PHE A 42 4.29 9.60 -19.65
CA PHE A 42 4.16 8.30 -20.29
C PHE A 42 5.10 8.15 -21.49
N ASN A 43 5.17 9.15 -22.36
CA ASN A 43 6.04 9.12 -23.55
C ASN A 43 7.52 9.07 -23.16
N THR A 44 7.95 9.87 -22.19
CA THR A 44 9.33 9.83 -21.68
C THR A 44 9.68 8.47 -21.09
N VAL A 45 8.80 7.88 -20.27
CA VAL A 45 9.03 6.51 -19.74
C VAL A 45 9.10 5.48 -20.88
N ALA A 46 8.22 5.59 -21.88
CA ALA A 46 8.23 4.69 -23.05
C ALA A 46 9.55 4.79 -23.83
N GLU A 47 10.04 6.01 -24.07
CA GLU A 47 11.30 6.28 -24.76
C GLU A 47 12.50 5.75 -23.97
N GLU A 48 12.55 5.99 -22.67
CA GLU A 48 13.63 5.51 -21.80
C GLU A 48 13.64 3.97 -21.71
N ILE A 49 12.47 3.32 -21.64
CA ILE A 49 12.37 1.86 -21.71
C ILE A 49 12.88 1.36 -23.06
N ARG A 50 12.48 1.99 -24.18
CA ARG A 50 12.89 1.59 -25.53
C ARG A 50 14.39 1.76 -25.77
N HIS A 51 14.99 2.80 -25.19
CA HIS A 51 16.40 3.11 -25.37
C HIS A 51 17.32 2.27 -24.48
N ASN A 52 16.90 2.01 -23.23
CA ASN A 52 17.77 1.40 -22.22
C ASN A 52 17.47 -0.07 -21.94
N LEU A 53 16.31 -0.62 -22.28
CA LEU A 53 15.93 -2.00 -21.94
C LEU A 53 15.66 -2.86 -23.18
N LYS A 54 15.92 -4.17 -23.06
CA LYS A 54 15.55 -5.18 -24.07
C LYS A 54 14.21 -5.81 -23.71
N LEU A 55 13.27 -5.87 -24.67
CA LEU A 55 11.89 -6.32 -24.46
C LEU A 55 11.79 -7.83 -24.19
N GLU A 56 12.76 -8.60 -24.68
CA GLU A 56 12.88 -10.04 -24.50
C GLU A 56 13.11 -10.41 -23.02
N GLU A 57 13.73 -9.50 -22.25
CA GLU A 57 14.11 -9.69 -20.84
C GLU A 57 13.00 -9.26 -19.85
N LYS A 58 11.78 -9.01 -20.34
CA LYS A 58 10.67 -8.41 -19.57
C LYS A 58 10.22 -9.18 -18.33
N HIS A 59 10.49 -10.48 -18.25
CA HIS A 59 10.08 -11.35 -17.13
C HIS A 59 11.23 -11.65 -16.14
N THR A 60 12.47 -11.32 -16.50
CA THR A 60 13.66 -11.70 -15.71
C THR A 60 14.31 -10.47 -15.07
N LYS A 61 14.71 -9.48 -15.89
CA LYS A 61 15.52 -8.34 -15.44
C LYS A 61 14.72 -7.08 -15.09
N TRP A 62 13.43 -7.05 -15.43
CA TRP A 62 12.57 -5.88 -15.21
C TRP A 62 11.90 -5.83 -13.83
N ARG A 63 12.26 -6.74 -12.91
CA ARG A 63 11.65 -6.83 -11.57
C ARG A 63 11.79 -5.52 -10.77
N ALA A 64 12.92 -4.82 -10.91
CA ALA A 64 13.16 -3.54 -10.23
C ALA A 64 12.19 -2.42 -10.63
N LEU A 65 11.54 -2.50 -11.80
CA LEU A 65 10.58 -1.49 -12.26
C LEU A 65 9.18 -1.66 -11.66
N GLU A 66 8.87 -2.79 -11.02
CA GLU A 66 7.50 -3.11 -10.61
C GLU A 66 6.92 -2.08 -9.64
N GLN A 67 7.61 -1.81 -8.53
CA GLN A 67 7.13 -0.90 -7.49
C GLN A 67 7.11 0.58 -7.94
N PRO A 68 8.16 1.12 -8.60
CA PRO A 68 8.12 2.48 -9.16
C PRO A 68 6.97 2.70 -10.15
N LEU A 69 6.74 1.75 -11.07
CA LEU A 69 5.64 1.85 -12.03
C LEU A 69 4.27 1.69 -11.36
N ARG A 70 4.14 0.88 -10.31
CA ARG A 70 2.90 0.76 -9.53
C ARG A 70 2.53 2.07 -8.84
N GLU A 71 3.51 2.76 -8.26
CA GLU A 71 3.28 4.08 -7.66
C GLU A 71 2.97 5.14 -8.72
N LEU A 72 3.62 5.09 -9.89
CA LEU A 72 3.29 5.98 -11.01
C LEU A 72 1.86 5.75 -11.52
N TYR A 73 1.45 4.48 -11.67
CA TYR A 73 0.06 4.10 -11.99
C TYR A 73 -0.94 4.70 -10.99
N ARG A 74 -0.63 4.64 -9.70
CA ARG A 74 -1.46 5.25 -8.65
C ARG A 74 -1.66 6.74 -8.89
N VAL A 75 -0.57 7.49 -9.14
CA VAL A 75 -0.64 8.94 -9.39
C VAL A 75 -1.50 9.24 -10.63
N PHE A 76 -1.34 8.47 -11.70
CA PHE A 76 -2.15 8.63 -12.92
C PHE A 76 -3.64 8.40 -12.63
N LYS A 77 -3.95 7.37 -11.82
CA LYS A 77 -5.33 7.07 -11.42
C LYS A 77 -5.93 8.17 -10.54
N GLU A 78 -5.15 8.74 -9.63
CA GLU A 78 -5.59 9.89 -8.82
C GLU A 78 -5.89 11.12 -9.69
N GLY A 79 -5.05 11.41 -10.69
CA GLY A 79 -5.29 12.51 -11.62
C GLY A 79 -6.51 12.28 -12.53
N GLU A 80 -6.73 11.05 -12.98
CA GLU A 80 -7.95 10.69 -13.74
C GLU A 80 -9.22 10.93 -12.91
N MET A 81 -9.19 10.56 -11.62
CA MET A 81 -10.31 10.80 -10.71
C MET A 81 -10.58 12.28 -10.46
N TYR A 82 -9.53 13.11 -10.41
CA TYR A 82 -9.68 14.56 -10.34
C TYR A 82 -10.40 15.12 -11.58
N VAL A 83 -10.00 14.71 -12.78
CA VAL A 83 -10.68 15.12 -14.02
C VAL A 83 -12.15 14.67 -14.04
N ARG A 84 -12.44 13.43 -13.64
CA ARG A 84 -13.83 12.95 -13.50
C ARG A 84 -14.65 13.82 -12.54
N ASN A 85 -14.05 14.26 -11.43
CA ASN A 85 -14.73 15.11 -10.46
C ASN A 85 -15.05 16.50 -11.06
N CYS A 86 -14.11 17.09 -11.80
CA CYS A 86 -14.33 18.34 -12.55
C CYS A 86 -15.46 18.19 -13.60
N MET A 87 -15.54 17.03 -14.28
CA MET A 87 -16.57 16.72 -15.27
C MET A 87 -17.94 16.33 -14.69
N SER A 88 -18.06 16.03 -13.40
CA SER A 88 -19.28 15.43 -12.82
C SER A 88 -20.58 16.23 -13.11
N ASN A 89 -21.74 15.61 -13.27
CA ASN A 89 -23.00 16.37 -13.52
C ASN A 89 -23.61 17.00 -12.24
N LYS A 90 -22.78 17.32 -11.23
CA LYS A 90 -23.21 17.96 -9.99
C LYS A 90 -23.66 19.40 -10.22
N ASP A 91 -24.45 19.92 -9.27
CA ASP A 91 -24.88 21.31 -9.25
C ASP A 91 -23.71 22.27 -9.50
N TRP A 92 -23.90 23.21 -10.42
CA TRP A 92 -22.85 24.11 -10.87
C TRP A 92 -22.38 25.01 -9.73
N TRP A 93 -23.28 25.54 -8.90
CA TRP A 93 -22.91 26.39 -7.77
C TRP A 93 -22.15 25.62 -6.69
N GLY A 94 -22.58 24.40 -6.37
CA GLY A 94 -21.87 23.51 -5.45
C GLY A 94 -20.43 23.26 -5.92
N LYS A 95 -20.24 23.03 -7.23
CA LYS A 95 -18.90 22.93 -7.82
C LYS A 95 -18.10 24.22 -7.73
N VAL A 96 -18.68 25.37 -8.05
CA VAL A 96 -17.98 26.67 -7.94
C VAL A 96 -17.47 26.87 -6.52
N ILE A 97 -18.30 26.62 -5.51
CA ILE A 97 -17.89 26.75 -4.11
C ILE A 97 -16.72 25.81 -3.78
N ASN A 98 -16.74 24.56 -4.24
CA ASN A 98 -15.63 23.62 -4.02
C ASN A 98 -14.34 23.95 -4.80
N PHE A 99 -14.46 24.50 -6.02
CA PHE A 99 -13.34 24.58 -6.96
C PHE A 99 -12.78 25.99 -7.21
N HIS A 100 -13.47 27.07 -6.83
CA HIS A 100 -13.07 28.45 -7.18
C HIS A 100 -11.67 28.87 -6.70
N GLN A 101 -11.15 28.24 -5.65
CA GLN A 101 -9.79 28.46 -5.14
C GLN A 101 -8.85 27.29 -5.44
N ASN A 102 -9.33 26.20 -6.03
CA ASN A 102 -8.60 24.94 -6.12
C ASN A 102 -7.27 25.07 -6.89
N LYS A 103 -6.20 24.54 -6.30
CA LYS A 103 -4.86 24.43 -6.88
C LYS A 103 -4.36 22.99 -6.96
N ASP A 104 -5.24 22.00 -6.76
CA ASP A 104 -4.87 20.60 -6.55
C ASP A 104 -4.19 19.98 -7.78
N CYS A 105 -4.45 20.49 -9.00
CA CYS A 105 -3.75 20.03 -10.19
C CYS A 105 -2.22 20.11 -10.02
N VAL A 106 -1.70 21.29 -9.67
CA VAL A 106 -0.26 21.49 -9.48
C VAL A 106 0.17 21.03 -8.09
N GLU A 107 -0.54 21.49 -7.05
CA GLU A 107 -0.12 21.30 -5.66
C GLU A 107 -0.30 19.88 -5.15
N PHE A 108 -1.12 19.05 -5.80
CA PHE A 108 -1.32 17.67 -5.36
C PHE A 108 -0.93 16.66 -6.45
N HIS A 109 -1.52 16.73 -7.64
CA HIS A 109 -1.32 15.71 -8.67
C HIS A 109 0.06 15.79 -9.32
N ILE A 110 0.48 16.97 -9.81
CA ILE A 110 1.81 17.17 -10.41
C ILE A 110 2.90 17.05 -9.35
N HIS A 111 2.67 17.56 -8.13
CA HIS A 111 3.58 17.32 -7.01
C HIS A 111 3.85 15.83 -6.78
N ASN A 112 2.79 15.01 -6.68
CA ASN A 112 2.94 13.58 -6.46
C ASN A 112 3.66 12.92 -7.65
N LEU A 113 3.34 13.30 -8.88
CA LEU A 113 4.06 12.84 -10.06
C LEU A 113 5.57 13.10 -9.93
N PHE A 114 5.97 14.33 -9.62
CA PHE A 114 7.38 14.70 -9.49
C PHE A 114 8.09 14.05 -8.30
N CYS A 115 7.37 13.63 -7.27
CA CYS A 115 7.96 12.85 -6.18
C CYS A 115 8.32 11.42 -6.61
N TYR A 116 7.53 10.79 -7.49
CA TYR A 116 7.72 9.40 -7.90
C TYR A 116 8.47 9.25 -9.22
N PHE A 117 8.38 10.21 -10.13
CA PHE A 117 8.98 10.13 -11.47
C PHE A 117 10.50 9.91 -11.44
N PRO A 118 11.28 10.57 -10.56
CA PRO A 118 12.71 10.29 -10.43
C PRO A 118 13.03 8.85 -10.01
N ALA A 119 12.17 8.19 -9.24
CA ALA A 119 12.34 6.78 -8.88
C ALA A 119 12.13 5.87 -10.11
N VAL A 120 11.22 6.22 -11.00
CA VAL A 120 10.97 5.47 -12.24
C VAL A 120 12.16 5.57 -13.19
N ILE A 121 12.69 6.77 -13.40
CA ILE A 121 13.90 6.98 -14.21
C ILE A 121 15.08 6.19 -13.63
N GLU A 122 15.34 6.31 -12.33
CA GLU A 122 16.43 5.57 -11.68
C GLU A 122 16.25 4.05 -11.75
N ALA A 123 15.03 3.54 -11.65
CA ALA A 123 14.75 2.11 -11.80
C ALA A 123 14.97 1.61 -13.23
N ILE A 124 14.64 2.42 -14.24
CA ILE A 124 14.95 2.12 -15.65
C ILE A 124 16.46 2.07 -15.86
N GLU A 125 17.20 3.04 -15.30
CA GLU A 125 18.68 3.08 -15.37
C GLU A 125 19.30 1.85 -14.72
N THR A 126 18.86 1.51 -13.50
CA THR A 126 19.35 0.35 -12.75
C THR A 126 19.08 -0.97 -13.49
N ALA A 127 17.90 -1.11 -14.08
CA ALA A 127 17.59 -2.26 -14.94
C ALA A 127 18.39 -2.24 -16.26
N GLY A 128 18.70 -1.05 -16.77
CA GLY A 128 19.50 -0.84 -17.98
C GLY A 128 20.97 -1.20 -17.81
N GLU A 129 21.55 -1.03 -16.62
CA GLU A 129 22.92 -1.44 -16.28
C GLU A 129 23.15 -2.96 -16.43
N ILE A 130 22.10 -3.76 -16.20
CA ILE A 130 22.15 -5.23 -16.26
C ILE A 130 21.46 -5.80 -17.50
N SER A 131 20.85 -4.97 -18.34
CA SER A 131 20.11 -5.40 -19.52
C SER A 131 21.05 -5.75 -20.68
N GLY A 132 20.75 -6.84 -21.40
CA GLY A 132 21.60 -7.38 -22.45
C GLY A 132 22.53 -8.51 -22.00
N LEU A 133 23.15 -9.16 -23.00
CA LEU A 133 24.07 -10.27 -22.80
C LEU A 133 25.54 -9.85 -22.96
N ASP A 134 25.82 -8.69 -23.56
CA ASP A 134 27.17 -8.19 -23.80
C ASP A 134 27.73 -7.45 -22.57
N PRO A 135 28.78 -7.99 -21.91
CA PRO A 135 29.40 -7.33 -20.76
C PRO A 135 30.02 -5.97 -21.08
N SER A 136 30.47 -5.75 -22.32
CA SER A 136 31.04 -4.46 -22.75
C SER A 136 29.95 -3.39 -22.83
N GLU A 137 28.79 -3.73 -23.40
CA GLU A 137 27.62 -2.85 -23.44
C GLU A 137 27.13 -2.49 -22.04
N MET A 138 27.06 -3.48 -21.13
CA MET A 138 26.67 -3.27 -19.73
C MET A 138 27.63 -2.32 -18.99
N GLU A 139 28.94 -2.50 -19.13
CA GLU A 139 29.94 -1.62 -18.50
C GLU A 139 29.88 -0.21 -19.08
N ARG A 140 29.72 -0.06 -20.40
CA ARG A 140 29.53 1.25 -21.04
C ARG A 140 28.30 1.98 -20.47
N ARG A 141 27.17 1.29 -20.31
CA ARG A 141 25.94 1.87 -19.72
C ARG A 141 26.14 2.27 -18.27
N ARG A 142 26.81 1.44 -17.47
CA ARG A 142 27.17 1.76 -16.08
C ARG A 142 28.00 3.04 -15.99
N VAL A 143 28.99 3.22 -16.87
CA VAL A 143 29.80 4.45 -16.92
C VAL A 143 28.95 5.66 -17.32
N VAL A 144 28.06 5.52 -18.31
CA VAL A 144 27.15 6.60 -18.74
C VAL A 144 26.24 7.04 -17.60
N PHE A 145 25.58 6.10 -16.91
CA PHE A 145 24.73 6.41 -15.77
C PHE A 145 25.53 6.92 -14.57
N SER A 146 26.77 6.47 -14.36
CA SER A 146 27.65 7.04 -13.35
C SER A 146 27.97 8.51 -13.61
N ARG A 147 28.34 8.86 -14.85
CA ARG A 147 28.65 10.24 -15.24
C ARG A 147 27.45 11.18 -15.19
N LYS A 148 26.23 10.64 -15.36
CA LYS A 148 24.99 11.42 -15.18
C LYS A 148 24.89 12.06 -13.79
N TYR A 149 25.49 11.46 -12.76
CA TYR A 149 25.43 11.94 -11.37
C TYR A 149 26.75 12.59 -10.91
N ASP A 150 27.57 13.11 -11.83
CA ASP A 150 28.77 13.87 -11.47
C ASP A 150 28.42 15.22 -10.83
N ARG A 151 29.27 15.71 -9.92
CA ARG A 151 29.06 16.96 -9.17
C ARG A 151 28.89 18.19 -10.04
N GLU A 152 29.47 18.18 -11.24
CA GLU A 152 29.41 19.28 -12.21
C GLU A 152 27.98 19.60 -12.63
N TRP A 153 27.10 18.59 -12.61
CA TRP A 153 25.69 18.73 -12.97
C TRP A 153 24.79 19.16 -11.80
N ASN A 154 25.35 19.30 -10.58
CA ASN A 154 24.59 19.64 -9.38
C ASN A 154 24.35 21.15 -9.27
N ASP A 155 23.64 21.71 -10.25
CA ASP A 155 23.14 23.09 -10.35
C ASP A 155 21.72 23.08 -10.96
N PRO A 156 20.75 23.87 -10.45
CA PRO A 156 19.37 23.83 -10.94
C PRO A 156 19.21 24.17 -12.43
N LYS A 157 19.97 25.14 -12.94
CA LYS A 157 19.86 25.60 -14.34
C LYS A 157 20.50 24.59 -15.29
N LEU A 158 21.67 24.06 -14.94
CA LEU A 158 22.34 23.00 -15.70
C LEU A 158 21.50 21.72 -15.73
N PHE A 159 20.95 21.32 -14.59
CA PHE A 159 20.03 20.19 -14.50
C PHE A 159 18.81 20.37 -15.40
N GLN A 160 18.16 21.54 -15.34
CA GLN A 160 16.98 21.81 -16.17
C GLN A 160 17.33 21.81 -17.66
N TRP A 161 18.47 22.38 -18.05
CA TRP A 161 18.90 22.39 -19.44
C TRP A 161 19.21 20.98 -19.96
N ARG A 162 19.95 20.18 -19.18
CA ARG A 162 20.44 18.86 -19.61
C ARG A 162 19.40 17.76 -19.49
N PHE A 163 18.69 17.73 -18.36
CA PHE A 163 17.79 16.64 -17.95
C PHE A 163 16.33 17.10 -17.81
N GLY A 164 16.00 18.37 -18.07
CA GLY A 164 14.65 18.88 -17.84
C GLY A 164 13.56 18.15 -18.63
N LYS A 165 13.82 17.71 -19.86
CA LYS A 165 12.86 16.87 -20.61
C LYS A 165 12.67 15.50 -19.96
N GLN A 166 13.78 14.88 -19.51
CA GLN A 166 13.77 13.56 -18.88
C GLN A 166 13.05 13.57 -17.52
N TYR A 167 13.03 14.69 -16.81
CA TYR A 167 12.35 14.83 -15.51
C TYR A 167 11.10 15.72 -15.55
N LEU A 168 10.50 15.89 -16.73
CA LEU A 168 9.22 16.60 -16.92
C LEU A 168 9.20 18.08 -16.48
N VAL A 169 10.36 18.72 -16.45
CA VAL A 169 10.53 20.14 -16.10
C VAL A 169 11.11 20.99 -17.25
N PRO A 170 10.65 20.86 -18.51
CA PRO A 170 11.02 21.82 -19.55
C PRO A 170 10.44 23.21 -19.21
N LYS A 171 11.14 24.28 -19.64
CA LYS A 171 10.74 25.66 -19.34
C LYS A 171 9.29 25.97 -19.72
N ASP A 172 8.84 25.42 -20.86
CA ASP A 172 7.50 25.62 -21.40
C ASP A 172 6.40 25.09 -20.45
N ILE A 173 6.51 23.83 -20.02
CA ILE A 173 5.60 23.20 -19.05
C ILE A 173 5.62 23.94 -17.71
N CYS A 174 6.82 24.30 -17.21
CA CYS A 174 6.94 24.97 -15.90
C CYS A 174 6.25 26.34 -15.89
N SER A 175 6.32 27.08 -17.01
CA SER A 175 5.63 28.37 -17.13
C SER A 175 4.10 28.22 -17.05
N ARG A 176 3.57 27.10 -17.56
CA ARG A 176 2.11 26.84 -17.62
C ARG A 176 1.47 26.53 -16.26
N PHE A 177 2.24 26.18 -15.23
CA PHE A 177 1.69 25.83 -13.90
C PHE A 177 0.87 26.98 -13.31
N GLU A 178 1.43 28.19 -13.29
CA GLU A 178 0.75 29.39 -12.80
C GLU A 178 -0.29 29.92 -13.80
N HIS A 179 0.02 29.89 -15.10
CA HIS A 179 -0.88 30.41 -16.14
C HIS A 179 -2.21 29.64 -16.18
N SER A 180 -2.17 28.31 -16.10
CA SER A 180 -3.39 27.48 -16.20
C SER A 180 -4.38 27.78 -15.07
N TRP A 181 -3.89 27.98 -13.84
CA TRP A 181 -4.73 28.35 -12.69
C TRP A 181 -5.32 29.76 -12.85
N ARG A 182 -4.54 30.73 -13.36
CA ARG A 182 -5.01 32.10 -13.59
C ARG A 182 -6.05 32.19 -14.70
N GLU A 183 -5.86 31.45 -15.79
CA GLU A 183 -6.82 31.38 -16.90
C GLU A 183 -8.16 30.78 -16.46
N ASP A 184 -8.14 29.65 -15.74
CA ASP A 184 -9.38 29.05 -15.22
C ASP A 184 -10.12 29.99 -14.27
N ARG A 185 -9.39 30.74 -13.44
CA ARG A 185 -9.98 31.77 -12.58
C ARG A 185 -10.62 32.89 -13.39
N TRP A 186 -9.98 33.34 -14.48
CA TRP A 186 -10.54 34.34 -15.37
C TRP A 186 -11.82 33.84 -16.06
N ASN A 187 -11.79 32.63 -16.62
CA ASN A 187 -12.94 31.99 -17.26
C ASN A 187 -14.11 31.84 -16.28
N LEU A 188 -13.83 31.49 -15.03
CA LEU A 188 -14.84 31.41 -13.98
C LEU A 188 -15.48 32.76 -13.67
N VAL A 189 -14.68 33.84 -13.61
CA VAL A 189 -15.18 35.21 -13.41
C VAL A 189 -16.10 35.60 -14.57
N GLU A 190 -15.73 35.31 -15.81
CA GLU A 190 -16.56 35.57 -16.99
C GLU A 190 -17.88 34.79 -16.94
N ALA A 191 -17.83 33.49 -16.63
CA ALA A 191 -19.02 32.65 -16.49
C ALA A 191 -19.98 33.17 -15.39
N LEU A 192 -19.44 33.63 -14.27
CA LEU A 192 -20.22 34.26 -13.19
C LEU A 192 -20.87 35.58 -13.65
N GLN A 193 -20.18 36.41 -14.43
CA GLN A 193 -20.74 37.65 -14.98
C GLN A 193 -21.89 37.38 -15.97
N VAL A 194 -21.76 36.36 -16.82
CA VAL A 194 -22.82 35.95 -17.75
C VAL A 194 -24.06 35.49 -16.99
N LYS A 195 -23.90 34.59 -16.00
CA LYS A 195 -25.02 34.13 -15.16
C LYS A 195 -25.67 35.26 -14.35
N ARG A 196 -24.88 36.22 -13.86
CA ARG A 196 -25.41 37.42 -13.18
C ARG A 196 -26.30 38.26 -14.10
N LYS A 197 -25.90 38.45 -15.36
CA LYS A 197 -26.59 39.31 -16.34
C LYS A 197 -27.78 38.64 -17.02
N SER A 198 -27.92 37.31 -16.92
CA SER A 198 -29.05 36.59 -17.51
C SER A 198 -30.39 37.06 -16.91
N LYS A 199 -31.30 37.49 -17.79
CA LYS A 199 -32.63 38.03 -17.46
C LYS A 199 -33.69 36.94 -17.27
N SER A 200 -33.36 35.65 -17.40
CA SER A 200 -34.34 34.57 -17.25
C SER A 200 -34.88 34.49 -15.81
N ASP A 201 -36.18 34.24 -15.69
CA ASP A 201 -36.90 33.99 -14.43
C ASP A 201 -36.43 32.71 -13.70
N GLU A 202 -35.50 31.96 -14.29
CA GLU A 202 -34.95 30.71 -13.74
C GLU A 202 -33.91 30.92 -12.63
N ILE A 203 -33.18 32.05 -12.62
CA ILE A 203 -32.13 32.29 -11.62
C ILE A 203 -32.71 33.00 -10.40
N GLY A 204 -32.71 32.30 -9.25
CA GLY A 204 -33.23 32.79 -7.98
C GLY A 204 -32.51 34.04 -7.48
N LYS A 205 -33.22 34.90 -6.74
CA LYS A 205 -32.66 36.13 -6.12
C LYS A 205 -31.44 35.85 -5.22
N THR A 206 -31.38 34.66 -4.61
CA THR A 206 -30.26 34.16 -3.81
C THR A 206 -29.02 33.85 -4.63
N GLU A 207 -29.18 33.25 -5.82
CA GLU A 207 -28.08 32.90 -6.73
C GLU A 207 -27.42 34.15 -7.34
N LYS A 208 -28.21 35.17 -7.68
CA LYS A 208 -27.66 36.47 -8.14
C LYS A 208 -26.78 37.12 -7.06
N ARG A 209 -27.20 37.07 -5.79
CA ARG A 209 -26.41 37.56 -4.65
C ARG A 209 -25.12 36.76 -4.44
N LEU A 210 -25.18 35.43 -4.62
CA LEU A 210 -24.01 34.56 -4.55
C LEU A 210 -23.01 34.89 -5.68
N ALA A 211 -23.50 35.10 -6.90
CA ALA A 211 -22.71 35.52 -8.06
C ALA A 211 -21.94 36.83 -7.79
N ASP A 212 -22.66 37.86 -7.33
CA ASP A 212 -22.10 39.19 -7.06
C ASP A 212 -20.97 39.14 -6.05
N PHE A 213 -21.13 38.33 -5.02
CA PHE A 213 -20.14 38.21 -3.96
C PHE A 213 -18.92 37.39 -4.39
N LEU A 214 -19.13 36.26 -5.08
CA LEU A 214 -18.02 35.47 -5.63
C LEU A 214 -17.19 36.31 -6.62
N LEU A 215 -17.85 37.13 -7.44
CA LEU A 215 -17.17 38.10 -8.31
C LEU A 215 -16.32 39.09 -7.51
N LYS A 216 -16.82 39.63 -6.39
CA LYS A 216 -16.02 40.49 -5.50
C LYS A 216 -14.82 39.74 -4.89
N LYS A 217 -15.02 38.50 -4.43
CA LYS A 217 -13.96 37.65 -3.85
C LYS A 217 -12.87 37.34 -4.88
N LEU A 218 -13.26 37.06 -6.13
CA LEU A 218 -12.35 36.63 -7.18
C LEU A 218 -11.62 37.77 -7.89
N THR A 219 -12.23 38.95 -8.03
CA THR A 219 -11.62 40.10 -8.73
C THR A 219 -10.81 41.01 -7.83
N GLY A 220 -11.03 41.00 -6.51
CA GLY A 220 -10.30 41.86 -5.56
C GLY A 220 -10.51 43.36 -5.78
N LEU A 221 -11.54 43.76 -6.55
CA LEU A 221 -11.82 45.14 -6.98
C LEU A 221 -12.31 46.07 -5.85
N GLU A 222 -12.62 45.51 -4.69
CA GLU A 222 -12.68 46.22 -3.42
C GLU A 222 -11.73 45.46 -2.50
N GLN A 223 -10.95 46.16 -1.64
CA GLN A 223 -10.34 45.49 -0.49
C GLN A 223 -11.44 44.66 0.15
N PHE A 224 -11.31 43.35 0.06
CA PHE A 224 -12.30 42.44 0.61
C PHE A 224 -12.15 42.60 2.13
N ASN A 225 -12.86 43.58 2.69
CA ASN A 225 -12.78 44.03 4.08
C ASN A 225 -13.40 43.01 5.03
N GLY A 226 -13.18 41.72 4.78
CA GLY A 226 -13.72 40.60 5.53
C GLY A 226 -15.24 40.58 5.67
N LYS A 227 -15.99 41.32 4.84
CA LYS A 227 -17.45 41.31 4.88
C LYS A 227 -17.93 39.91 4.53
N LEU A 228 -18.30 39.16 5.57
CA LEU A 228 -18.91 37.85 5.49
C LEU A 228 -20.24 37.94 4.72
N PHE A 229 -20.63 36.83 4.09
CA PHE A 229 -21.92 36.70 3.44
C PHE A 229 -23.05 36.89 4.47
N PRO A 230 -24.18 37.53 4.14
CA PRO A 230 -25.34 37.49 5.02
C PRO A 230 -25.85 36.05 5.17
N SER A 231 -26.13 35.62 6.41
CA SER A 231 -26.62 34.27 6.74
C SER A 231 -27.86 33.84 5.93
N SER A 232 -28.67 34.80 5.48
CA SER A 232 -29.84 34.59 4.61
C SER A 232 -29.52 33.91 3.27
N ILE A 233 -28.30 33.98 2.74
CA ILE A 233 -27.90 33.26 1.52
C ILE A 233 -27.81 31.75 1.78
N LEU A 234 -27.30 31.38 2.96
CA LEU A 234 -27.16 29.98 3.36
C LEU A 234 -28.51 29.41 3.82
N VAL A 235 -29.14 30.05 4.80
CA VAL A 235 -30.39 29.58 5.41
C VAL A 235 -31.59 29.73 4.47
N GLY A 236 -31.56 30.72 3.58
CA GLY A 236 -32.61 30.96 2.59
C GLY A 236 -32.54 30.07 1.35
N SER A 237 -31.54 29.18 1.23
CA SER A 237 -31.48 28.21 0.13
C SER A 237 -32.54 27.13 0.31
N LYS A 238 -33.22 26.74 -0.77
CA LYS A 238 -34.30 25.73 -0.74
C LYS A 238 -33.80 24.35 -0.28
N ASP A 239 -32.54 24.04 -0.51
CA ASP A 239 -31.90 22.74 -0.26
C ASP A 239 -31.02 22.71 0.99
N TYR A 240 -30.96 23.81 1.77
CA TYR A 240 -30.15 23.87 2.98
C TYR A 240 -30.72 22.97 4.07
N GLN A 241 -29.95 21.97 4.50
CA GLN A 241 -30.32 21.06 5.59
C GLN A 241 -29.12 20.73 6.47
N VAL A 242 -29.33 20.70 7.80
CA VAL A 242 -28.32 20.20 8.75
C VAL A 242 -28.50 18.68 8.89
N ARG A 243 -27.53 17.89 8.42
CA ARG A 243 -27.61 16.42 8.44
C ARG A 243 -27.30 15.83 9.81
N ARG A 244 -26.21 16.29 10.43
CA ARG A 244 -25.79 15.86 11.78
C ARG A 244 -24.85 16.87 12.42
N ARG A 245 -24.68 16.79 13.74
CA ARG A 245 -23.64 17.53 14.47
C ARG A 245 -22.36 16.69 14.53
N LEU A 246 -21.21 17.32 14.31
CA LEU A 246 -19.90 16.66 14.30
C LEU A 246 -19.13 17.02 15.59
N GLY A 247 -18.53 16.01 16.22
CA GLY A 247 -17.76 16.18 17.47
C GLY A 247 -18.62 16.36 18.73
N GLY A 248 -17.96 16.40 19.90
CA GLY A 248 -18.61 16.51 21.22
C GLY A 248 -19.02 17.94 21.62
N GLY A 249 -18.36 18.96 21.06
CA GLY A 249 -18.75 20.36 21.21
C GLY A 249 -19.54 20.78 19.98
N GLY A 250 -20.82 21.10 20.14
CA GLY A 250 -21.78 21.29 19.04
C GLY A 250 -21.50 22.44 18.06
N GLN A 251 -20.27 22.93 17.92
CA GLN A 251 -19.82 24.00 17.02
C GLN A 251 -19.74 23.58 15.55
N TYR A 252 -19.54 22.29 15.26
CA TYR A 252 -19.44 21.76 13.91
C TYR A 252 -20.71 21.01 13.50
N LYS A 253 -21.20 21.28 12.29
CA LYS A 253 -22.40 20.66 11.70
C LYS A 253 -22.07 20.16 10.31
N GLU A 254 -22.47 18.95 9.96
CA GLU A 254 -22.53 18.52 8.56
C GLU A 254 -23.79 19.12 7.95
N ILE A 255 -23.63 19.91 6.90
CA ILE A 255 -24.72 20.57 6.18
C ILE A 255 -24.78 20.04 4.74
N GLN A 256 -25.98 19.99 4.18
CA GLN A 256 -26.23 19.83 2.77
C GLN A 256 -26.64 21.19 2.21
N TRP A 257 -25.96 21.64 1.16
CA TRP A 257 -26.18 22.95 0.52
C TRP A 257 -25.64 22.90 -0.91
N LEU A 258 -26.36 23.47 -1.87
CA LEU A 258 -26.03 23.43 -3.30
C LEU A 258 -25.79 21.99 -3.82
N GLY A 259 -26.62 21.05 -3.37
CA GLY A 259 -26.53 19.64 -3.76
C GLY A 259 -25.31 18.86 -3.26
N ASP A 260 -24.42 19.47 -2.48
CA ASP A 260 -23.23 18.83 -1.91
C ASP A 260 -23.21 18.90 -0.38
N SER A 261 -22.33 18.10 0.25
CA SER A 261 -22.18 18.07 1.71
C SER A 261 -20.93 18.84 2.15
N PHE A 262 -21.11 19.72 3.13
CA PHE A 262 -20.08 20.59 3.70
C PHE A 262 -20.06 20.49 5.22
N VAL A 263 -19.00 21.01 5.83
CA VAL A 263 -18.94 21.25 7.26
C VAL A 263 -19.22 22.73 7.53
N LEU A 264 -20.04 23.01 8.53
CA LEU A 264 -20.32 24.35 9.02
C LEU A 264 -19.79 24.48 10.44
N ARG A 265 -18.81 25.36 10.63
CA ARG A 265 -18.35 25.79 11.96
C ARG A 265 -19.08 27.08 12.32
N HIS A 266 -19.80 27.11 13.43
CA HIS A 266 -20.47 28.32 13.90
C HIS A 266 -20.04 28.70 15.31
N PHE A 267 -20.02 30.01 15.57
CA PHE A 267 -19.70 30.59 16.87
C PHE A 267 -20.36 31.97 17.01
N PHE A 268 -20.52 32.44 18.25
CA PHE A 268 -21.13 33.73 18.57
C PHE A 268 -20.06 34.72 19.00
N GLY A 269 -20.16 35.96 18.54
CA GLY A 269 -19.23 37.04 18.91
C GLY A 269 -19.28 38.22 17.95
N ASP A 270 -18.76 39.36 18.40
CA ASP A 270 -18.66 40.57 17.57
C ASP A 270 -17.64 40.37 16.44
N LEU A 271 -18.00 40.79 15.23
CA LEU A 271 -17.19 40.56 14.02
C LEU A 271 -15.94 41.44 13.95
N GLU A 272 -16.01 42.70 14.43
CA GLU A 272 -14.92 43.67 14.31
C GLU A 272 -13.54 43.16 14.79
N PRO A 273 -13.40 42.54 15.99
CA PRO A 273 -12.10 42.04 16.45
C PRO A 273 -11.59 40.81 15.68
N LEU A 274 -12.47 40.07 15.01
CA LEU A 274 -12.15 38.81 14.33
C LEU A 274 -12.00 38.95 12.81
N ASN A 275 -12.39 40.10 12.26
CA ASN A 275 -12.54 40.29 10.82
C ASN A 275 -11.23 40.07 10.04
N ALA A 276 -10.11 40.60 10.56
CA ALA A 276 -8.79 40.41 9.95
C ALA A 276 -8.34 38.94 9.98
N GLU A 277 -8.60 38.24 11.09
CA GLU A 277 -8.24 36.83 11.27
C GLU A 277 -9.06 35.92 10.34
N ILE A 278 -10.37 36.14 10.25
CA ILE A 278 -11.25 35.39 9.34
C ILE A 278 -10.90 35.66 7.87
N SER A 279 -10.57 36.91 7.52
CA SER A 279 -10.14 37.27 6.17
C SER A 279 -8.86 36.56 5.76
N SER A 280 -7.88 36.49 6.67
CA SER A 280 -6.66 35.71 6.47
C SER A 280 -6.99 34.23 6.25
N LEU A 281 -7.84 33.61 7.08
CA LEU A 281 -8.24 32.20 6.92
C LEU A 281 -8.94 31.89 5.60
N LEU A 282 -9.80 32.79 5.10
CA LEU A 282 -10.51 32.62 3.82
C LEU A 282 -9.61 32.82 2.58
N SER A 283 -8.43 33.42 2.78
CA SER A 283 -7.43 33.64 1.72
C SER A 283 -6.50 32.45 1.50
N LEU A 284 -6.32 31.60 2.53
CA LEU A 284 -5.47 30.43 2.47
C LEU A 284 -6.02 29.42 1.45
N CYS A 285 -5.13 28.81 0.67
CA CYS A 285 -5.47 27.74 -0.24
C CYS A 285 -4.27 26.82 -0.47
N HIS A 286 -4.38 25.59 0.03
CA HIS A 286 -3.40 24.54 -0.17
C HIS A 286 -4.05 23.16 -0.01
N SER A 287 -3.62 22.18 -0.78
CA SER A 287 -4.24 20.84 -0.81
C SER A 287 -4.17 20.10 0.53
N ASN A 288 -3.21 20.42 1.41
CA ASN A 288 -3.08 19.82 2.75
C ASN A 288 -3.55 20.71 3.89
N ILE A 289 -4.25 21.80 3.60
CA ILE A 289 -4.89 22.68 4.59
C ILE A 289 -6.40 22.56 4.43
N LEU A 290 -7.12 22.45 5.55
CA LEU A 290 -8.58 22.42 5.54
C LEU A 290 -9.11 23.75 5.00
N GLN A 291 -9.76 23.70 3.85
CA GLN A 291 -10.19 24.90 3.14
C GLN A 291 -11.44 25.51 3.79
N TYR A 292 -11.36 26.79 4.13
CA TYR A 292 -12.53 27.63 4.44
C TYR A 292 -13.05 28.24 3.15
N LEU A 293 -14.19 27.74 2.66
CA LEU A 293 -14.72 28.08 1.34
C LEU A 293 -15.44 29.43 1.37
N CYS A 294 -16.32 29.63 2.36
CA CYS A 294 -17.11 30.83 2.54
C CYS A 294 -17.43 31.06 4.02
N GLY A 295 -17.64 32.33 4.39
CA GLY A 295 -18.00 32.72 5.76
C GLY A 295 -19.21 33.63 5.79
N PHE A 296 -20.17 33.33 6.65
CA PHE A 296 -21.45 34.01 6.80
C PHE A 296 -21.54 34.71 8.16
N TYR A 297 -22.26 35.82 8.23
CA TYR A 297 -22.54 36.54 9.46
C TYR A 297 -24.02 36.93 9.54
N ASP A 298 -24.55 36.83 10.75
CA ASP A 298 -25.90 37.25 11.10
C ASP A 298 -25.79 38.41 12.11
N GLU A 299 -26.13 39.63 11.66
CA GLU A 299 -26.04 40.83 12.49
C GLU A 299 -27.03 40.79 13.67
N GLU A 300 -28.21 40.21 13.49
CA GLU A 300 -29.25 40.14 14.53
C GLU A 300 -28.85 39.15 15.63
N ARG A 301 -28.25 38.01 15.25
CA ARG A 301 -27.86 36.94 16.18
C ARG A 301 -26.43 37.05 16.68
N LYS A 302 -25.62 37.94 16.10
CA LYS A 302 -24.15 37.99 16.29
C LYS A 302 -23.51 36.62 16.08
N GLU A 303 -23.98 35.88 15.07
CA GLU A 303 -23.56 34.51 14.77
C GLU A 303 -22.68 34.51 13.51
N CYS A 304 -21.46 33.97 13.63
CA CYS A 304 -20.57 33.72 12.51
C CYS A 304 -20.62 32.24 12.11
N SER A 305 -20.68 31.97 10.82
CA SER A 305 -20.88 30.65 10.23
C SER A 305 -19.87 30.43 9.10
N LEU A 306 -18.87 29.59 9.31
CA LEU A 306 -17.82 29.29 8.33
C LEU A 306 -18.07 27.91 7.68
N VAL A 307 -18.20 27.90 6.36
CA VAL A 307 -18.37 26.68 5.56
C VAL A 307 -17.00 26.17 5.12
N MET A 308 -16.79 24.88 5.32
CA MET A 308 -15.56 24.15 5.07
C MET A 308 -15.86 22.89 4.25
N GLU A 309 -14.84 22.36 3.60
CA GLU A 309 -14.93 21.05 2.95
C GLU A 309 -15.17 19.90 3.96
N LEU A 310 -15.81 18.83 3.50
CA LEU A 310 -16.09 17.65 4.31
C LEU A 310 -14.92 16.65 4.29
N MET A 311 -14.37 16.38 5.47
CA MET A 311 -13.40 15.31 5.74
C MET A 311 -14.06 14.15 6.51
N HIS A 312 -13.50 12.93 6.42
CA HIS A 312 -14.17 11.75 6.99
C HIS A 312 -14.02 11.65 8.51
N LYS A 313 -12.78 11.66 9.02
CA LYS A 313 -12.45 11.50 10.45
C LYS A 313 -11.13 12.19 10.80
N ASP A 314 -10.93 12.54 12.07
CA ASP A 314 -9.61 12.95 12.56
C ASP A 314 -8.69 11.75 12.82
N LEU A 315 -7.37 11.98 12.79
CA LEU A 315 -6.34 10.95 12.94
C LEU A 315 -6.44 10.25 14.30
N LYS A 316 -6.72 10.98 15.39
CA LYS A 316 -6.87 10.38 16.73
C LYS A 316 -8.02 9.38 16.77
N SER A 317 -9.20 9.78 16.29
CA SER A 317 -10.37 8.92 16.22
C SER A 317 -10.11 7.70 15.33
N TYR A 318 -9.47 7.91 14.18
CA TYR A 318 -9.11 6.82 13.28
C TYR A 318 -8.15 5.81 13.94
N MET A 319 -7.14 6.29 14.65
CA MET A 319 -6.19 5.43 15.36
C MET A 319 -6.87 4.66 16.49
N LYS A 320 -7.69 5.33 17.31
CA LYS A 320 -8.40 4.70 18.42
C LYS A 320 -9.36 3.57 17.96
N GLU A 321 -10.04 3.75 16.84
CA GLU A 321 -10.97 2.74 16.31
C GLU A 321 -10.25 1.53 15.71
N ASN A 322 -9.08 1.72 15.11
CA ASN A 322 -8.39 0.68 14.34
C ASN A 322 -7.19 0.05 15.06
N CYS A 323 -6.69 0.66 16.13
CA CYS A 323 -5.65 0.12 17.00
C CYS A 323 -6.27 -0.75 18.10
N GLY A 324 -5.79 -1.98 18.23
CA GLY A 324 -6.17 -2.89 19.31
C GLY A 324 -4.97 -3.72 19.78
N PRO A 325 -5.08 -4.46 20.90
CA PRO A 325 -3.95 -5.20 21.48
C PRO A 325 -3.30 -6.21 20.51
N ARG A 326 -4.05 -6.70 19.51
CA ARG A 326 -3.59 -7.63 18.47
C ARG A 326 -3.08 -6.96 17.18
N ARG A 327 -3.32 -5.65 16.97
CA ARG A 327 -3.00 -4.91 15.72
C ARG A 327 -2.26 -3.61 16.06
N ARG A 328 -0.98 -3.74 16.46
CA ARG A 328 -0.14 -2.61 16.89
C ARG A 328 0.35 -1.73 15.73
N TYR A 329 0.48 -2.27 14.53
CA TYR A 329 0.89 -1.52 13.34
C TYR A 329 -0.33 -1.26 12.46
N LEU A 330 -0.82 -0.02 12.48
CA LEU A 330 -2.01 0.38 11.74
C LEU A 330 -1.70 0.65 10.26
N PHE A 331 -0.64 1.43 10.00
CA PHE A 331 -0.23 1.86 8.68
C PHE A 331 1.08 1.16 8.26
N SER A 332 1.22 0.88 6.97
CA SER A 332 2.50 0.48 6.41
C SER A 332 3.47 1.68 6.40
N VAL A 333 4.78 1.42 6.42
CA VAL A 333 5.80 2.49 6.40
C VAL A 333 5.61 3.49 5.24
N PRO A 334 5.30 3.06 4.00
CA PRO A 334 5.01 3.98 2.90
C PRO A 334 3.81 4.91 3.16
N VAL A 335 2.75 4.41 3.81
CA VAL A 335 1.57 5.20 4.16
C VAL A 335 1.90 6.20 5.26
N VAL A 336 2.65 5.78 6.29
CA VAL A 336 3.10 6.68 7.37
C VAL A 336 3.88 7.86 6.80
N ILE A 337 4.84 7.60 5.91
CA ILE A 337 5.66 8.65 5.29
C ILE A 337 4.80 9.57 4.41
N ASP A 338 3.81 9.03 3.70
CA ASP A 338 2.90 9.84 2.89
C ASP A 338 2.04 10.78 3.74
N ILE A 339 1.53 10.32 4.89
CA ILE A 339 0.81 11.16 5.85
C ILE A 339 1.75 12.22 6.46
N MET A 340 2.95 11.83 6.89
CA MET A 340 3.96 12.75 7.42
C MET A 340 4.31 13.85 6.41
N LEU A 341 4.49 13.49 5.13
CA LEU A 341 4.81 14.44 4.07
C LEU A 341 3.66 15.41 3.82
N GLN A 342 2.41 14.93 3.78
CA GLN A 342 1.24 15.79 3.62
C GLN A 342 1.08 16.80 4.75
N ILE A 343 1.31 16.38 6.01
CA ILE A 343 1.30 17.29 7.16
C ILE A 343 2.46 18.28 7.05
N ALA A 344 3.67 17.83 6.74
CA ALA A 344 4.83 18.72 6.62
C ALA A 344 4.61 19.80 5.54
N ARG A 345 4.02 19.45 4.40
CA ARG A 345 3.68 20.41 3.32
C ARG A 345 2.63 21.42 3.75
N GLY A 346 1.57 20.98 4.43
CA GLY A 346 0.58 21.91 4.99
C GLY A 346 1.21 22.89 5.97
N MET A 347 2.10 22.42 6.84
CA MET A 347 2.79 23.26 7.81
C MET A 347 3.81 24.22 7.16
N GLU A 348 4.54 23.77 6.14
CA GLU A 348 5.42 24.61 5.33
C GLU A 348 4.65 25.79 4.71
N TYR A 349 3.47 25.51 4.14
CA TYR A 349 2.58 26.52 3.59
C TYR A 349 2.07 27.51 4.65
N LEU A 350 1.67 27.04 5.83
CA LEU A 350 1.25 27.96 6.91
C LEU A 350 2.41 28.87 7.34
N HIS A 351 3.62 28.32 7.46
CA HIS A 351 4.80 29.07 7.86
C HIS A 351 5.27 30.06 6.79
N SER A 352 5.11 29.77 5.49
CA SER A 352 5.40 30.73 4.42
C SER A 352 4.45 31.93 4.42
N ASN A 353 3.26 31.76 4.98
CA ASN A 353 2.27 32.83 5.21
C ASN A 353 2.38 33.45 6.62
N GLU A 354 3.44 33.14 7.38
CA GLU A 354 3.67 33.62 8.76
C GLU A 354 2.56 33.22 9.76
N ILE A 355 1.84 32.13 9.50
CA ILE A 355 0.80 31.58 10.36
C ILE A 355 1.37 30.41 11.16
N PHE A 356 1.36 30.53 12.50
CA PHE A 356 1.74 29.44 13.40
C PHE A 356 0.50 28.62 13.80
N HIS A 357 0.63 27.30 13.85
CA HIS A 357 -0.49 26.44 14.22
C HIS A 357 -0.73 26.46 15.73
N GLY A 358 0.33 26.34 16.53
CA GLY A 358 0.33 26.48 17.98
C GLY A 358 -0.26 25.31 18.77
N ASP A 359 -1.17 24.53 18.18
CA ASP A 359 -1.79 23.35 18.80
C ASP A 359 -1.86 22.15 17.84
N LEU A 360 -0.74 21.77 17.24
CA LEU A 360 -0.72 20.66 16.28
C LEU A 360 -0.79 19.32 17.01
N ASN A 361 -1.87 18.57 16.80
CA ASN A 361 -2.09 17.27 17.44
C ASN A 361 -2.94 16.35 16.54
N PRO A 362 -3.06 15.05 16.84
CA PRO A 362 -3.80 14.11 15.99
C PRO A 362 -5.31 14.39 15.85
N MET A 363 -5.93 15.20 16.72
CA MET A 363 -7.34 15.61 16.56
C MET A 363 -7.50 16.71 15.50
N ASN A 364 -6.42 17.48 15.27
CA ASN A 364 -6.37 18.57 14.32
C ASN A 364 -5.90 18.12 12.92
N ILE A 365 -5.64 16.82 12.73
CA ILE A 365 -5.31 16.23 11.42
C ILE A 365 -6.51 15.44 10.94
N LEU A 366 -7.12 15.88 9.83
CA LEU A 366 -8.29 15.25 9.25
C LEU A 366 -7.87 14.35 8.08
N LEU A 367 -8.42 13.14 8.05
CA LEU A 367 -8.16 12.12 7.05
C LEU A 367 -9.37 11.91 6.14
N LYS A 368 -9.09 11.71 4.85
CA LYS A 368 -10.04 11.28 3.83
C LYS A 368 -9.43 10.13 3.04
N GLU A 369 -10.14 9.02 2.93
CA GLU A 369 -9.65 7.85 2.19
C GLU A 369 -9.52 8.15 0.70
N ARG A 370 -8.43 7.67 0.09
CA ARG A 370 -8.23 7.77 -1.37
C ARG A 370 -8.80 6.50 -2.01
N GLY A 371 -9.95 6.63 -2.68
CA GLY A 371 -10.85 5.51 -3.01
C GLY A 371 -10.32 4.34 -3.85
N HIS A 372 -9.17 4.45 -4.53
CA HIS A 372 -8.58 3.37 -5.35
C HIS A 372 -7.28 2.79 -4.77
N THR A 373 -6.87 3.22 -3.57
CA THR A 373 -5.55 2.93 -3.01
C THR A 373 -5.70 2.39 -1.62
N GLU A 374 -5.55 1.07 -1.47
CA GLU A 374 -5.65 0.40 -0.18
C GLU A 374 -4.70 1.04 0.84
N GLY A 375 -5.27 1.66 1.87
CA GLY A 375 -4.54 2.22 3.01
C GLY A 375 -3.95 3.62 2.83
N TYR A 376 -4.12 4.31 1.69
CA TYR A 376 -3.65 5.69 1.54
C TYR A 376 -4.73 6.73 1.86
N PHE A 377 -4.29 7.85 2.45
CA PHE A 377 -5.17 8.92 2.89
C PHE A 377 -4.76 10.25 2.29
N HIS A 378 -5.75 11.11 2.07
CA HIS A 378 -5.54 12.53 1.92
C HIS A 378 -5.68 13.19 3.29
N ALA A 379 -4.60 13.79 3.78
CA ALA A 379 -4.53 14.41 5.10
C ALA A 379 -4.56 15.94 4.97
N LYS A 380 -5.40 16.58 5.78
CA LYS A 380 -5.50 18.03 5.87
C LYS A 380 -5.40 18.51 7.31
N ILE A 381 -4.68 19.60 7.52
CA ILE A 381 -4.51 20.22 8.84
C ILE A 381 -5.69 21.15 9.10
N SER A 382 -6.17 21.17 10.35
CA SER A 382 -7.30 21.96 10.81
C SER A 382 -7.01 22.56 12.19
N GLY A 383 -7.85 23.48 12.67
CA GLY A 383 -7.71 24.00 14.03
C GLY A 383 -6.64 25.09 14.19
N PHE A 384 -6.02 25.58 13.14
CA PHE A 384 -5.26 26.84 13.16
C PHE A 384 -6.22 28.05 13.08
N GLY A 385 -5.79 29.19 13.62
CA GLY A 385 -6.58 30.43 13.67
C GLY A 385 -7.79 30.41 14.62
N LEU A 386 -8.41 31.58 14.79
CA LEU A 386 -9.49 31.90 15.73
C LEU A 386 -9.14 31.59 17.19
N ILE A 387 -7.92 31.98 17.60
CA ILE A 387 -7.36 31.67 18.94
C ILE A 387 -8.22 32.28 20.06
N SER A 388 -8.72 33.51 19.86
CA SER A 388 -9.57 34.20 20.84
C SER A 388 -10.90 33.47 21.09
N VAL A 389 -11.50 32.89 20.05
CA VAL A 389 -12.75 32.13 20.13
C VAL A 389 -12.52 30.77 20.82
N LYS A 390 -11.39 30.11 20.54
CA LYS A 390 -11.00 28.87 21.24
C LYS A 390 -10.89 29.09 22.75
N THR A 391 -10.26 30.19 23.17
CA THR A 391 -10.02 30.52 24.59
C THR A 391 -11.34 30.73 25.37
N GLN A 392 -12.37 31.32 24.74
CA GLN A 392 -13.71 31.48 25.34
C GLN A 392 -14.50 30.16 25.42
N SER A 393 -14.24 29.21 24.51
CA SER A 393 -14.90 27.90 24.57
C SER A 393 -14.34 26.99 25.67
N PHE A 394 -13.04 27.10 25.97
CA PHE A 394 -12.40 26.38 27.08
C PHE A 394 -12.90 26.83 28.46
N THR A 395 -13.20 28.12 28.63
CA THR A 395 -13.72 28.66 29.90
C THR A 395 -15.17 28.25 30.20
N ARG A 396 -15.96 27.86 29.18
CA ARG A 396 -17.33 27.35 29.34
C ARG A 396 -17.43 25.85 29.56
N ALA A 397 -16.40 25.08 29.25
CA ALA A 397 -16.36 23.63 29.39
C ALA A 397 -15.63 23.18 30.68
N SER A 398 -16.01 23.72 31.84
CA SER A 398 -15.46 23.29 33.14
C SER A 398 -16.20 22.07 33.72
N SER A 399 -16.26 20.97 32.98
CA SER A 399 -16.74 19.69 33.53
C SER A 399 -15.82 18.54 33.10
N ARG A 400 -14.88 18.19 34.00
CA ARG A 400 -14.00 17.00 34.07
C ARG A 400 -13.25 16.58 32.78
N PRO A 401 -11.91 16.58 32.75
CA PRO A 401 -11.17 16.11 31.58
C PRO A 401 -11.09 14.57 31.58
N THR A 402 -11.81 13.93 30.67
CA THR A 402 -11.60 12.52 30.27
C THR A 402 -10.58 12.39 29.13
N THR A 403 -9.82 13.44 28.83
CA THR A 403 -8.84 13.49 27.73
C THR A 403 -7.41 13.46 28.28
N PRO A 404 -6.47 12.72 27.65
CA PRO A 404 -5.04 12.81 27.98
C PRO A 404 -4.57 14.26 27.92
N ASP A 405 -3.70 14.62 28.86
CA ASP A 405 -3.22 15.99 29.08
C ASP A 405 -2.74 16.66 27.78
N PRO A 406 -3.25 17.86 27.40
CA PRO A 406 -2.81 18.57 26.19
C PRO A 406 -1.32 18.94 26.22
N VAL A 407 -0.69 18.88 27.40
CA VAL A 407 0.73 19.18 27.66
C VAL A 407 1.69 18.36 26.80
N ILE A 408 1.38 17.09 26.47
CA ILE A 408 2.33 16.20 25.78
C ILE A 408 2.64 16.61 24.33
N TRP A 409 1.81 17.47 23.75
CA TRP A 409 1.94 17.93 22.36
C TRP A 409 2.72 19.25 22.24
N TYR A 410 2.90 19.99 23.34
CA TYR A 410 3.56 21.28 23.34
C TYR A 410 5.07 21.17 23.48
N ALA A 411 5.78 22.09 22.82
CA ALA A 411 7.23 22.17 22.88
C ALA A 411 7.73 22.61 24.28
N PRO A 412 8.95 22.20 24.70
CA PRO A 412 9.51 22.53 26.01
C PRO A 412 9.55 24.02 26.34
N GLU A 413 9.88 24.86 25.35
CA GLU A 413 9.93 26.32 25.49
C GLU A 413 8.55 26.93 25.72
N VAL A 414 7.52 26.43 25.01
CA VAL A 414 6.13 26.87 25.17
C VAL A 414 5.63 26.53 26.57
N LEU A 415 5.94 25.33 27.07
CA LEU A 415 5.60 24.91 28.44
C LEU A 415 6.29 25.75 29.51
N THR A 416 7.50 26.25 29.23
CA THR A 416 8.26 27.08 30.18
C THR A 416 7.64 28.48 30.31
N GLU A 417 7.20 29.06 29.20
CA GLU A 417 6.51 30.35 29.18
C GLU A 417 5.10 30.28 29.79
N MET A 418 4.37 29.19 29.57
CA MET A 418 3.05 28.97 30.18
C MET A 418 3.10 28.94 31.72
N ASP A 419 4.17 28.42 32.32
CA ASP A 419 4.40 28.38 33.77
C ASP A 419 4.73 29.78 34.34
N GLN A 420 5.37 30.64 33.55
CA GLN A 420 5.73 32.01 33.94
C GLN A 420 4.52 32.96 33.93
N ASP A 421 3.55 32.75 33.03
CA ASP A 421 2.36 33.60 32.88
C ASP A 421 1.27 33.39 33.94
N LEU A 422 1.39 32.36 34.79
CA LEU A 422 0.56 32.28 36.01
C LEU A 422 0.82 33.45 36.99
N LYS A 423 1.80 34.33 36.69
CA LYS A 423 2.17 35.51 37.49
C LYS A 423 2.11 36.86 36.73
N GLY A 424 1.58 36.96 35.50
CA GLY A 424 1.65 38.20 34.70
C GLY A 424 0.49 38.48 33.73
N THR A 425 0.24 39.77 33.48
CA THR A 425 -0.97 40.38 32.86
C THR A 425 -0.90 40.65 31.34
N THR A 426 -0.04 39.99 30.57
CA THR A 426 0.16 40.26 29.12
C THR A 426 -0.51 39.24 28.18
N PRO A 427 -1.02 39.65 27.00
CA PRO A 427 -1.76 38.78 26.08
C PRO A 427 -0.86 37.77 25.32
N PRO A 428 -1.38 36.57 24.97
CA PRO A 428 -0.59 35.36 24.71
C PRO A 428 0.01 35.22 23.30
N ARG A 429 0.22 36.32 22.56
CA ARG A 429 0.63 36.26 21.13
C ARG A 429 2.10 35.89 20.89
N SER A 430 2.99 36.01 21.89
CA SER A 430 4.43 35.76 21.72
C SER A 430 4.87 34.29 21.89
N LYS A 431 3.93 33.36 22.14
CA LYS A 431 4.24 32.00 22.65
C LYS A 431 4.55 30.95 21.59
N PHE A 432 4.13 31.17 20.35
CA PHE A 432 4.17 30.15 19.31
C PHE A 432 5.18 30.52 18.23
N THR A 433 6.09 29.59 17.94
CA THR A 433 7.14 29.77 16.93
C THR A 433 7.05 28.69 15.86
N HIS A 434 7.64 28.95 14.70
CA HIS A 434 7.79 27.94 13.66
C HIS A 434 8.50 26.66 14.17
N LYS A 435 9.44 26.78 15.12
CA LYS A 435 10.15 25.64 15.72
C LYS A 435 9.34 24.88 16.77
N ALA A 436 8.38 25.53 17.43
CA ALA A 436 7.48 24.88 18.36
C ALA A 436 6.55 23.89 17.63
N ASP A 437 6.00 24.30 16.48
CA ASP A 437 5.14 23.42 15.66
C ASP A 437 5.90 22.17 15.15
N VAL A 438 7.20 22.29 14.88
CA VAL A 438 8.06 21.16 14.46
C VAL A 438 8.17 20.10 15.57
N TYR A 439 8.19 20.51 16.84
CA TYR A 439 8.17 19.58 17.97
C TYR A 439 6.83 18.83 18.03
N SER A 440 5.71 19.55 17.89
CA SER A 440 4.38 18.95 17.88
C SER A 440 4.21 17.97 16.72
N PHE A 441 4.73 18.32 15.53
CA PHE A 441 4.81 17.41 14.39
C PHE A 441 5.60 16.13 14.71
N ALA A 442 6.73 16.24 15.42
CA ALA A 442 7.54 15.10 15.83
C ALA A 442 6.77 14.14 16.74
N MET A 443 5.94 14.67 17.66
CA MET A 443 5.07 13.87 18.53
C MET A 443 3.99 13.14 17.74
N VAL A 444 3.36 13.81 16.76
CA VAL A 444 2.39 13.16 15.86
C VAL A 444 3.07 12.04 15.07
N CYS A 445 4.29 12.27 14.57
CA CYS A 445 5.06 11.26 13.85
C CYS A 445 5.43 10.06 14.73
N PHE A 446 5.73 10.29 16.02
CA PHE A 446 5.96 9.22 16.98
C PHE A 446 4.71 8.32 17.11
N GLU A 447 3.53 8.93 17.26
CA GLU A 447 2.28 8.18 17.36
C GLU A 447 1.99 7.41 16.05
N LEU A 448 2.18 8.03 14.88
CA LEU A 448 2.00 7.37 13.58
C LEU A 448 2.89 6.12 13.39
N ILE A 449 4.14 6.16 13.85
CA ILE A 449 5.08 5.04 13.71
C ILE A 449 4.80 3.94 14.72
N THR A 450 4.47 4.31 15.97
CA THR A 450 4.38 3.36 17.08
C THR A 450 2.96 2.83 17.30
N GLY A 451 1.95 3.54 16.80
CA GLY A 451 0.54 3.29 17.10
C GLY A 451 0.16 3.58 18.55
N LYS A 452 1.06 4.20 19.34
CA LYS A 452 0.89 4.48 20.77
C LYS A 452 0.92 5.98 21.02
N VAL A 453 0.13 6.43 21.99
CA VAL A 453 0.16 7.82 22.44
C VAL A 453 1.52 8.09 23.11
N PRO A 454 2.19 9.22 22.85
CA PRO A 454 3.43 9.58 23.53
C PRO A 454 3.26 9.51 25.05
N PHE A 455 4.24 8.90 25.74
CA PHE A 455 4.29 8.76 27.20
C PHE A 455 3.17 7.90 27.84
N GLU A 456 2.44 7.08 27.06
CA GLU A 456 1.34 6.22 27.57
C GLU A 456 1.76 5.28 28.72
N GLU A 457 3.00 4.79 28.71
CA GLU A 457 3.53 3.88 29.75
C GLU A 457 4.04 4.60 31.01
N SER A 458 4.10 5.93 30.99
CA SER A 458 4.53 6.71 32.15
C SER A 458 3.33 6.99 33.08
N HIS A 459 3.45 6.64 34.37
CA HIS A 459 2.40 6.88 35.36
C HIS A 459 2.27 8.37 35.78
N LEU A 460 2.94 9.28 35.10
CA LEU A 460 3.02 10.70 35.45
C LEU A 460 2.04 11.51 34.58
N GLN A 461 1.27 12.40 35.21
CA GLN A 461 0.29 13.27 34.55
C GLN A 461 0.50 14.73 34.99
N GLY A 462 -0.06 15.68 34.22
CA GLY A 462 -0.06 17.12 34.54
C GLY A 462 1.31 17.74 34.63
N ASP A 463 1.48 18.59 35.64
CA ASP A 463 2.70 19.41 35.87
C ASP A 463 3.99 18.58 36.01
N LYS A 464 3.88 17.34 36.50
CA LYS A 464 5.02 16.42 36.60
C LYS A 464 5.52 16.03 35.21
N MET A 465 4.62 15.72 34.29
CA MET A 465 4.96 15.44 32.89
C MET A 465 5.53 16.68 32.20
N ALA A 466 4.92 17.85 32.42
CA ALA A 466 5.42 19.13 31.90
C ALA A 466 6.87 19.41 32.33
N ARG A 467 7.20 19.11 33.59
CA ARG A 467 8.57 19.25 34.12
C ARG A 467 9.55 18.28 33.45
N ASN A 468 9.15 17.02 33.26
CA ASN A 468 9.99 16.01 32.63
C ASN A 468 10.32 16.34 31.16
N ILE A 469 9.32 16.79 30.39
CA ILE A 469 9.51 17.23 29.01
C ILE A 469 10.51 18.40 28.94
N ARG A 470 10.41 19.37 29.87
CA ARG A 470 11.35 20.48 30.02
C ARG A 470 12.77 20.03 30.35
N THR A 471 12.94 18.98 31.16
CA THR A 471 14.26 18.40 31.46
C THR A 471 14.87 17.61 30.29
N GLY A 472 14.13 17.44 29.18
CA GLY A 472 14.61 16.74 28.00
C GLY A 472 14.16 15.28 27.89
N GLU A 473 13.23 14.82 28.73
CA GLU A 473 12.66 13.48 28.59
C GLU A 473 11.86 13.37 27.28
N ARG A 474 12.01 12.25 26.57
CA ARG A 474 11.36 11.95 25.28
C ARG A 474 10.88 10.50 25.26
N PRO A 475 9.80 10.18 24.52
CA PRO A 475 9.29 8.82 24.48
C PRO A 475 10.25 7.91 23.68
N LEU A 476 10.31 6.64 24.08
CA LEU A 476 11.21 5.65 23.49
C LEU A 476 10.56 4.92 22.31
N PHE A 477 11.29 4.77 21.21
CA PHE A 477 10.85 3.97 20.07
C PHE A 477 11.08 2.48 20.34
N PRO A 478 10.15 1.60 19.94
CA PRO A 478 10.35 0.15 20.02
C PRO A 478 11.44 -0.31 19.02
N PHE A 479 12.19 -1.37 19.36
CA PHE A 479 13.29 -1.94 18.55
C PHE A 479 12.99 -2.22 17.06
N PRO A 480 11.74 -2.52 16.61
CA PRO A 480 11.43 -2.65 15.18
C PRO A 480 11.27 -1.33 14.38
N SER A 481 11.47 -0.15 14.97
CA SER A 481 11.24 1.13 14.25
C SER A 481 12.33 1.45 13.20
N PRO A 482 11.97 1.97 12.00
CA PRO A 482 12.94 2.31 10.96
C PRO A 482 13.93 3.41 11.39
N LYS A 483 15.23 3.10 11.37
CA LYS A 483 16.29 3.99 11.88
C LYS A 483 16.30 5.38 11.24
N TYR A 484 16.03 5.48 9.93
CA TYR A 484 16.02 6.75 9.19
C TYR A 484 14.87 7.67 9.63
N LEU A 485 13.68 7.13 9.91
CA LEU A 485 12.56 7.92 10.47
C LEU A 485 12.82 8.32 11.91
N VAL A 486 13.38 7.39 12.70
CA VAL A 486 13.75 7.67 14.09
C VAL A 486 14.81 8.78 14.18
N SER A 487 15.79 8.80 13.27
CA SER A 487 16.79 9.87 13.20
C SER A 487 16.14 11.22 12.94
N LEU A 488 15.27 11.31 11.93
CA LEU A 488 14.53 12.53 11.58
C LEU A 488 13.70 13.05 12.76
N ILE A 489 12.85 12.20 13.35
CA ILE A 489 11.98 12.59 14.48
C ILE A 489 12.83 13.02 15.67
N LYS A 490 13.95 12.33 15.92
CA LYS A 490 14.87 12.69 17.00
C LYS A 490 15.46 14.10 16.84
N ARG A 491 15.58 14.61 15.63
CA ARG A 491 16.01 15.99 15.37
C ARG A 491 14.85 16.98 15.46
N CYS A 492 13.65 16.60 15.01
CA CYS A 492 12.46 17.46 15.12
C CYS A 492 12.08 17.79 16.57
N TRP A 493 12.30 16.89 17.53
CA TRP A 493 11.96 17.12 18.95
C TRP A 493 13.14 17.51 19.86
N HIS A 494 14.23 18.01 19.28
CA HIS A 494 15.41 18.42 20.03
C HIS A 494 15.05 19.49 21.08
N SER A 495 15.69 19.48 22.26
CA SER A 495 15.36 20.44 23.32
C SER A 495 15.55 21.88 22.87
N GLU A 496 16.69 22.15 22.23
CA GLU A 496 17.00 23.46 21.65
C GLU A 496 16.19 23.73 20.36
N PRO A 497 15.36 24.80 20.30
CA PRO A 497 14.52 25.09 19.13
C PRO A 497 15.31 25.36 17.84
N SER A 498 16.47 26.01 17.95
CA SER A 498 17.31 26.37 16.80
C SER A 498 17.89 25.15 16.07
N GLN A 499 18.07 24.03 16.76
CA GLN A 499 18.58 22.78 16.17
C GLN A 499 17.50 21.96 15.45
N ARG A 500 16.22 22.31 15.60
CA ARG A 500 15.12 21.62 14.91
C ARG A 500 15.11 22.05 13.43
N PRO A 501 14.92 21.13 12.46
CA PRO A 501 14.83 21.49 11.05
C PRO A 501 13.60 22.36 10.74
N THR A 502 13.59 23.04 9.58
CA THR A 502 12.38 23.70 9.05
C THR A 502 11.49 22.68 8.36
N PHE A 503 10.21 23.00 8.15
CA PHE A 503 9.31 22.12 7.40
C PHE A 503 9.76 21.90 5.95
N SER A 504 10.37 22.89 5.29
CA SER A 504 10.96 22.72 3.95
C SER A 504 12.04 21.63 3.93
N SER A 505 12.94 21.63 4.91
CA SER A 505 13.95 20.56 5.07
C SER A 505 13.31 19.20 5.32
N ILE A 506 12.29 19.15 6.20
CA ILE A 506 11.55 17.92 6.49
C ILE A 506 10.85 17.39 5.22
N CYS A 507 10.22 18.25 4.43
CA CYS A 507 9.55 17.91 3.17
C CYS A 507 10.52 17.26 2.18
N ARG A 508 11.70 17.85 1.96
CA ARG A 508 12.73 17.29 1.06
C ARG A 508 13.23 15.93 1.54
N ILE A 509 13.54 15.80 2.82
CA ILE A 509 13.99 14.54 3.43
C ILE A 509 12.93 13.46 3.27
N LEU A 510 11.67 13.74 3.61
CA LEU A 510 10.58 12.77 3.50
C LEU A 510 10.33 12.35 2.04
N ARG A 511 10.42 13.28 1.07
CA ARG A 511 10.34 12.96 -0.37
C ARG A 511 11.46 12.02 -0.80
N TYR A 512 12.69 12.24 -0.32
CA TYR A 512 13.81 11.34 -0.62
C TYR A 512 13.65 9.96 0.01
N ILE A 513 13.23 9.88 1.28
CA ILE A 513 12.96 8.59 1.94
C ILE A 513 11.85 7.84 1.18
N LYS A 514 10.81 8.56 0.75
CA LYS A 514 9.73 8.00 -0.07
C LYS A 514 10.27 7.45 -1.39
N LYS A 515 11.10 8.19 -2.13
CA LYS A 515 11.79 7.72 -3.33
C LYS A 515 12.61 6.44 -3.05
N PHE A 516 13.40 6.43 -1.98
CA PHE A 516 14.26 5.30 -1.60
C PHE A 516 13.46 4.01 -1.37
N LEU A 517 12.33 4.09 -0.66
CA LEU A 517 11.46 2.93 -0.42
C LEU A 517 10.80 2.39 -1.70
N VAL A 518 10.48 3.28 -2.64
CA VAL A 518 9.85 2.90 -3.90
C VAL A 518 10.83 2.16 -4.81
N VAL A 519 12.11 2.57 -4.80
CA VAL A 519 13.19 1.88 -5.54
C VAL A 519 13.54 0.54 -4.89
N ASN A 520 13.35 0.38 -3.57
CA ASN A 520 13.77 -0.79 -2.81
C ASN A 520 12.59 -1.47 -2.05
N PRO A 521 11.68 -2.17 -2.75
CA PRO A 521 10.45 -2.71 -2.16
C PRO A 521 10.66 -3.82 -1.11
N ASP A 522 11.72 -4.63 -1.24
CA ASP A 522 12.01 -5.75 -0.32
C ASP A 522 12.36 -5.29 1.12
N GLN A 523 12.59 -3.99 1.31
CA GLN A 523 12.88 -3.38 2.61
C GLN A 523 11.62 -3.02 3.42
N GLY A 524 10.42 -3.27 2.88
CA GLY A 524 9.14 -3.11 3.58
C GLY A 524 8.91 -4.11 4.73
N HIS A 525 9.72 -5.17 4.80
CA HIS A 525 9.83 -6.04 5.96
C HIS A 525 10.88 -5.48 6.94
N ILE A 526 10.56 -5.52 8.24
CA ILE A 526 11.31 -4.93 9.37
C ILE A 526 12.77 -5.45 9.52
N GLN A 527 13.27 -6.31 8.62
CA GLN A 527 14.68 -6.69 8.54
C GLN A 527 15.46 -5.74 7.61
N ILE A 528 16.20 -4.84 8.27
CA ILE A 528 16.66 -3.54 7.79
C ILE A 528 17.95 -3.64 6.95
N GLN A 529 17.90 -3.18 5.70
CA GLN A 529 19.01 -2.42 5.11
C GLN A 529 18.64 -0.93 5.20
N THR A 530 19.40 -0.15 5.95
CA THR A 530 19.22 1.30 6.05
C THR A 530 19.74 2.00 4.79
N PRO A 531 19.22 3.20 4.43
CA PRO A 531 19.96 4.11 3.56
C PRO A 531 21.40 4.20 4.05
N LEU A 532 22.37 4.10 3.13
CA LEU A 532 23.80 4.04 3.46
C LEU A 532 24.29 5.35 4.11
N VAL A 533 23.54 6.44 3.94
CA VAL A 533 23.83 7.77 4.46
C VAL A 533 22.63 8.30 5.24
N ASP A 534 22.88 8.94 6.39
CA ASP A 534 21.82 9.65 7.13
C ASP A 534 21.25 10.77 6.25
N CYS A 535 19.93 10.81 6.08
CA CYS A 535 19.24 11.81 5.27
C CYS A 535 19.50 13.24 5.77
N TRP A 536 19.77 13.42 7.07
CA TRP A 536 20.13 14.73 7.62
C TRP A 536 21.47 15.24 7.10
N ASP A 537 22.46 14.37 6.94
CA ASP A 537 23.76 14.76 6.37
C ASP A 537 23.63 15.25 4.92
N LEU A 538 22.75 14.60 4.15
CA LEU A 538 22.46 15.00 2.78
C LEU A 538 21.82 16.38 2.74
N GLU A 539 20.81 16.63 3.60
CA GLU A 539 20.16 17.93 3.69
C GLU A 539 21.11 19.03 4.16
N ALA A 540 21.98 18.77 5.14
CA ALA A 540 22.95 19.76 5.61
C ALA A 540 23.92 20.21 4.50
N ARG A 541 24.29 19.29 3.59
CA ARG A 541 25.12 19.61 2.41
C ARG A 541 24.35 20.39 1.36
N PHE A 542 23.11 19.98 1.09
CA PHE A 542 22.22 20.70 0.19
C PHE A 542 22.06 22.15 0.64
N LEU A 543 21.73 22.37 1.91
CA LEU A 543 21.59 23.71 2.49
C LEU A 543 22.90 24.50 2.41
N ARG A 544 24.05 23.89 2.72
CA ARG A 544 25.35 24.58 2.62
C ARG A 544 25.64 25.09 1.20
N LYS A 545 25.22 24.35 0.17
CA LYS A 545 25.51 24.66 -1.23
C LYS A 545 24.51 25.65 -1.84
N PHE A 546 23.23 25.53 -1.49
CA PHE A 546 22.15 26.25 -2.18
C PHE A 546 21.43 27.30 -1.33
N SER A 547 21.67 27.37 -0.01
CA SER A 547 20.96 28.30 0.87
C SER A 547 21.61 29.67 1.04
N LEU A 548 22.57 30.07 0.20
CA LEU A 548 23.14 31.42 0.23
C LEU A 548 22.37 32.47 -0.60
N GLU A 549 21.34 32.09 -1.38
CA GLU A 549 20.62 33.03 -2.28
C GLU A 549 19.11 33.21 -1.97
N SER A 550 18.60 32.78 -0.81
CA SER A 550 17.16 32.93 -0.50
C SER A 550 16.92 33.34 0.96
N GLY A 551 17.21 34.60 1.27
CA GLY A 551 16.84 35.26 2.53
C GLY A 551 15.35 35.63 2.63
N GLY A 552 14.45 34.77 2.14
CA GLY A 552 13.01 34.98 2.21
C GLY A 552 12.27 33.66 2.30
N SER A 553 11.32 33.57 3.23
CA SER A 553 10.39 32.46 3.45
C SER A 553 9.39 32.32 2.29
N HIS A 554 9.87 32.01 1.08
CA HIS A 554 9.02 31.76 -0.07
C HIS A 554 8.79 30.26 -0.25
N GLU A 555 7.53 29.90 -0.47
CA GLU A 555 7.06 28.56 -0.80
C GLU A 555 7.85 28.00 -2.00
N GLU A 556 8.47 26.83 -1.84
CA GLU A 556 9.29 26.22 -2.88
C GLU A 556 8.41 25.68 -4.01
N SER A 557 8.63 26.16 -5.24
CA SER A 557 7.88 25.71 -6.42
C SER A 557 7.99 24.20 -6.64
N VAL A 558 6.88 23.56 -7.00
CA VAL A 558 6.78 22.14 -7.38
C VAL A 558 7.81 21.74 -8.46
N ALA A 559 8.19 22.66 -9.35
CA ALA A 559 9.21 22.42 -10.39
C ALA A 559 10.62 22.09 -9.84
N GLN A 560 10.92 22.43 -8.57
CA GLN A 560 12.22 22.14 -7.95
C GLN A 560 12.34 20.70 -7.43
N ILE A 561 11.22 19.98 -7.28
CA ILE A 561 11.20 18.64 -6.68
C ILE A 561 12.15 17.67 -7.40
N PRO A 562 12.16 17.56 -8.74
CA PRO A 562 13.06 16.62 -9.42
C PRO A 562 14.53 16.97 -9.23
N PHE A 563 14.88 18.27 -9.24
CA PHE A 563 16.26 18.71 -8.98
C PHE A 563 16.70 18.39 -7.55
N GLN A 564 15.85 18.61 -6.55
CA GLN A 564 16.18 18.31 -5.14
C GLN A 564 16.46 16.82 -4.95
N LEU A 565 15.63 15.94 -5.52
CA LEU A 565 15.82 14.49 -5.47
C LEU A 565 17.05 14.02 -6.26
N TYR A 566 17.36 14.69 -7.38
CA TYR A 566 18.58 14.46 -8.14
C TYR A 566 19.83 14.88 -7.36
N SER A 567 19.81 16.06 -6.73
CA SER A 567 20.93 16.59 -5.94
C SER A 567 21.29 15.67 -4.77
N TYR A 568 20.28 15.16 -4.05
CA TYR A 568 20.51 14.18 -2.99
C TYR A 568 21.17 12.89 -3.52
N ARG A 569 20.80 12.46 -4.73
CA ARG A 569 21.40 11.27 -5.37
C ARG A 569 22.86 11.51 -5.77
N VAL A 570 23.18 12.70 -6.27
CA VAL A 570 24.57 13.12 -6.57
C VAL A 570 25.41 13.06 -5.28
N GLU A 571 24.92 13.66 -4.19
CA GLU A 571 25.62 13.68 -2.90
C GLU A 571 25.79 12.29 -2.27
N GLU A 572 24.79 11.41 -2.45
CA GLU A 572 24.85 10.03 -1.99
C GLU A 572 25.92 9.22 -2.74
N ARG A 573 25.97 9.31 -4.08
CA ARG A 573 26.96 8.59 -4.90
C ARG A 573 28.40 9.06 -4.63
N GLU A 574 28.57 10.34 -4.34
CA GLU A 574 29.87 10.90 -3.99
C GLU A 574 30.45 10.32 -2.69
N LYS A 575 29.63 10.00 -1.70
CA LYS A 575 30.09 9.29 -0.50
C LYS A 575 30.50 7.83 -0.78
N MET A 576 30.02 7.23 -1.87
CA MET A 576 30.35 5.85 -2.24
C MET A 576 31.63 5.72 -3.08
N ARG A 577 32.17 6.83 -3.60
CA ARG A 577 33.45 6.78 -4.34
C ARG A 577 34.60 6.58 -3.34
N PRO A 578 35.44 5.54 -3.49
CA PRO A 578 36.66 5.43 -2.70
C PRO A 578 37.55 6.64 -3.04
N ASN A 579 38.00 7.38 -2.02
CA ASN A 579 38.88 8.55 -2.17
C ASN A 579 40.25 8.13 -2.77
N PHE A 580 40.33 8.00 -4.09
CA PHE A 580 41.58 8.09 -4.83
C PHE A 580 41.77 9.54 -5.22
N ASN A 581 42.40 10.32 -4.33
CA ASN A 581 43.10 11.59 -4.58
C ASN A 581 43.25 12.33 -3.25
N LYS A 582 44.25 11.94 -2.46
CA LYS A 582 44.80 12.76 -1.37
C LYS A 582 46.24 12.37 -1.00
N GLU A 583 47.09 12.24 -2.01
CA GLU A 583 48.55 12.40 -1.96
C GLU A 583 48.84 13.09 -3.32
N GLU A 584 49.35 14.30 -3.48
CA GLU A 584 50.45 15.07 -2.88
C GLU A 584 49.97 16.54 -2.73
N ASN A 585 50.27 17.34 -1.70
CA ASN A 585 51.57 17.69 -1.18
C ASN A 585 51.49 18.23 0.26
N SER A 586 52.51 17.86 1.03
CA SER A 586 53.02 18.40 2.30
C SER A 586 52.19 18.21 3.58
N GLU A 587 52.34 17.03 4.20
CA GLU A 587 53.33 16.76 5.28
C GLU A 587 53.74 17.97 6.16
N THR A 588 53.90 17.89 7.49
CA THR A 588 54.32 16.84 8.43
C THR A 588 53.75 17.24 9.80
N GLY A 589 53.24 16.34 10.66
CA GLY A 589 53.95 15.27 11.37
C GLY A 589 54.21 15.75 12.81
N GLU A 590 54.03 15.00 13.89
CA GLU A 590 53.97 13.56 14.05
C GLU A 590 53.68 13.18 15.52
N SER A 591 53.31 11.90 15.67
CA SER A 591 53.59 10.99 16.78
C SER A 591 52.62 10.92 17.97
N ALA A 592 52.30 9.76 18.53
CA ALA A 592 52.42 8.35 18.11
C ALA A 592 51.79 7.49 19.21
N SER A 593 51.35 6.28 18.81
CA SER A 593 51.29 5.02 19.60
C SER A 593 50.32 4.94 20.79
N GLU A 594 49.57 3.86 21.04
CA GLU A 594 49.88 2.46 20.76
C GLU A 594 48.62 1.56 20.75
N SER A 595 48.74 0.48 19.99
CA SER A 595 47.82 -0.59 19.59
C SER A 595 47.46 -1.63 20.68
N VAL A 596 46.44 -2.48 20.43
CA VAL A 596 46.59 -3.95 20.21
C VAL A 596 45.34 -4.52 19.51
N SER A 597 45.61 -5.35 18.48
CA SER A 597 44.74 -6.11 17.57
C SER A 597 44.44 -7.53 18.07
N VAL A 598 43.53 -8.28 17.40
CA VAL A 598 43.73 -9.65 16.84
C VAL A 598 42.59 -9.96 15.82
N VAL A 599 42.94 -10.80 14.84
CA VAL A 599 42.50 -11.01 13.44
C VAL A 599 41.66 -12.30 13.26
N GLU A 600 40.84 -12.40 12.19
CA GLU A 600 40.78 -13.57 11.25
C GLU A 600 39.91 -13.30 9.99
N ASP A 601 40.41 -13.75 8.82
CA ASP A 601 40.01 -13.46 7.43
C ASP A 601 38.92 -14.39 6.82
N PRO A 602 38.34 -14.04 5.63
CA PRO A 602 37.89 -15.04 4.66
C PRO A 602 38.54 -14.91 3.26
N PRO A 603 38.46 -15.96 2.41
CA PRO A 603 39.43 -16.22 1.35
C PRO A 603 39.12 -15.61 -0.03
N THR A 604 40.19 -15.55 -0.79
CA THR A 604 40.47 -15.06 -2.14
C THR A 604 39.79 -15.82 -3.28
N MET A 605 39.51 -15.10 -4.39
CA MET A 605 39.48 -15.62 -5.77
C MET A 605 40.06 -14.54 -6.73
N PRO A 606 40.62 -14.94 -7.89
CA PRO A 606 41.90 -14.42 -8.34
C PRO A 606 41.84 -13.22 -9.29
N THR A 607 42.90 -12.43 -9.16
CA THR A 607 43.44 -11.39 -10.04
C THR A 607 43.65 -11.85 -11.49
N TYR A 608 43.40 -10.97 -12.46
CA TYR A 608 44.34 -10.72 -13.57
C TYR A 608 44.24 -9.27 -14.08
N THR A 609 45.20 -8.47 -13.63
CA THR A 609 45.97 -7.42 -14.34
C THR A 609 45.32 -6.58 -15.43
N LYS A 610 45.13 -5.28 -15.14
CA LYS A 610 45.12 -4.20 -16.12
C LYS A 610 46.53 -3.96 -16.64
N SER A 611 46.68 -3.90 -17.96
CA SER A 611 47.82 -3.27 -18.64
C SER A 611 47.31 -2.00 -19.32
N LEU A 612 47.98 -0.88 -19.03
CA LEU A 612 47.82 0.41 -19.68
C LEU A 612 48.74 0.46 -20.91
N CYS A 613 48.21 0.82 -22.07
CA CYS A 613 48.97 1.51 -23.12
C CYS A 613 48.11 2.64 -23.68
N LEU A 614 48.64 3.86 -23.59
CA LEU A 614 48.21 5.06 -24.29
C LEU A 614 48.81 5.07 -25.71
N ASP A 615 48.14 5.85 -26.56
CA ASP A 615 48.57 6.45 -27.83
C ASP A 615 48.55 5.61 -29.12
N ALA A 616 47.62 5.96 -30.01
CA ALA A 616 47.91 6.22 -31.43
C ALA A 616 46.76 7.00 -32.11
N ILE A 617 47.16 7.97 -32.92
CA ILE A 617 46.38 8.93 -33.70
C ILE A 617 45.94 8.30 -35.04
N SER A 618 44.85 8.85 -35.61
CA SER A 618 44.55 9.07 -37.04
C SER A 618 43.38 8.32 -37.72
N GLU A 619 42.48 9.18 -38.24
CA GLU A 619 41.84 9.18 -39.58
C GLU A 619 40.53 8.41 -39.86
N TYR A 620 39.47 9.24 -39.92
CA TYR A 620 38.45 9.38 -40.98
C TYR A 620 37.69 8.17 -41.52
N SER A 621 36.36 8.20 -41.36
CA SER A 621 35.45 8.42 -42.51
C SER A 621 34.02 8.79 -42.07
N ASP A 622 33.52 9.85 -42.68
CA ASP A 622 32.15 10.34 -42.67
C ASP A 622 31.13 9.27 -43.11
N THR A 623 29.96 9.22 -42.46
CA THR A 623 28.69 9.22 -43.20
C THR A 623 27.65 10.06 -42.46
N ARG A 624 27.13 11.03 -43.20
CA ARG A 624 26.22 12.10 -42.80
C ARG A 624 24.78 11.59 -42.76
N SER A 625 24.01 12.18 -41.84
CA SER A 625 22.57 12.43 -41.99
C SER A 625 22.24 12.95 -43.41
N VAL A 626 21.09 12.65 -44.01
CA VAL A 626 19.82 13.42 -43.90
C VAL A 626 18.80 12.77 -44.87
N TYR A 627 17.51 12.77 -44.54
CA TYR A 627 16.46 13.19 -45.48
C TYR A 627 15.26 13.79 -44.76
N SER A 628 15.04 15.08 -45.04
CA SER A 628 13.77 15.59 -45.57
C SER A 628 14.04 16.94 -46.27
N GLU A 629 14.15 16.93 -47.60
CA GLU A 629 13.98 18.10 -48.49
C GLU A 629 12.46 18.35 -48.68
N ALA A 630 11.91 19.48 -49.14
CA ALA A 630 12.36 20.59 -50.00
C ALA A 630 11.27 21.70 -49.95
N PRO A 631 11.24 22.75 -50.82
CA PRO A 631 12.32 23.51 -51.48
C PRO A 631 12.14 25.05 -51.32
N MET A 632 13.21 25.80 -51.59
CA MET A 632 13.18 27.28 -51.72
C MET A 632 12.70 27.75 -53.11
N LYS A 633 12.11 28.95 -53.17
CA LYS A 633 12.31 29.87 -54.30
C LYS A 633 12.53 31.33 -53.86
N LYS A 634 13.52 31.92 -54.52
CA LYS A 634 14.08 33.28 -54.50
C LYS A 634 13.03 34.41 -54.54
N VAL A 635 13.36 35.58 -53.98
CA VAL A 635 13.61 36.85 -54.71
C VAL A 635 14.24 37.89 -53.75
N SER A 636 15.18 38.64 -54.32
CA SER A 636 15.97 39.75 -53.79
C SER A 636 15.19 41.04 -53.53
N ALA A 637 15.64 41.76 -52.49
CA ALA A 637 15.79 43.22 -52.38
C ALA A 637 14.60 44.15 -52.72
N LEU A 638 14.21 44.98 -51.74
CA LEU A 638 14.20 46.45 -51.86
C LEU A 638 13.78 47.10 -50.53
N LYS A 639 14.67 47.97 -50.01
CA LYS A 639 14.46 49.33 -49.45
C LYS A 639 13.12 49.56 -48.69
N LYS A 640 13.06 50.19 -47.52
CA LYS A 640 13.82 51.33 -47.01
C LYS A 640 13.21 51.79 -45.67
N SER A 641 14.04 52.53 -44.94
CA SER A 641 13.72 53.66 -44.04
C SER A 641 12.91 53.41 -42.77
N GLY A 642 13.49 53.85 -41.65
CA GLY A 642 12.75 54.01 -40.40
C GLY A 642 13.54 54.20 -39.11
N ASP A 643 14.85 54.41 -39.18
CA ASP A 643 15.65 55.31 -38.34
C ASP A 643 15.24 55.67 -36.89
N ILE A 644 16.17 55.34 -35.97
CA ILE A 644 17.00 56.27 -35.17
C ILE A 644 16.88 56.26 -33.64
N ALA A 645 18.08 56.17 -33.06
CA ALA A 645 18.60 56.75 -31.80
C ALA A 645 18.45 55.92 -30.50
N LYS A 646 19.50 55.77 -29.66
CA LYS A 646 20.75 56.54 -29.54
C LYS A 646 21.78 55.85 -28.60
N LEU A 647 23.06 56.07 -28.95
CA LEU A 647 24.24 56.37 -28.12
C LEU A 647 25.02 55.27 -27.37
N ARG A 648 26.21 54.93 -27.94
CA ARG A 648 27.59 55.29 -27.49
C ARG A 648 27.88 55.19 -25.96
N ARG A 649 29.04 54.74 -25.49
CA ARG A 649 30.43 54.93 -25.99
C ARG A 649 31.39 54.08 -25.12
N ASN A 650 32.35 53.46 -25.79
CA ASN A 650 33.81 53.42 -25.53
C ASN A 650 34.43 53.28 -24.13
N SER A 651 35.40 52.34 -24.12
CA SER A 651 36.84 52.51 -23.88
C SER A 651 37.46 52.11 -22.53
N SER A 652 38.30 51.07 -22.65
CA SER A 652 39.78 51.07 -22.48
C SER A 652 40.43 50.70 -21.14
N ALA A 653 41.41 49.79 -21.31
CA ALA A 653 42.76 49.74 -20.73
C ALA A 653 42.97 49.14 -19.31
N GLY A 654 43.68 48.00 -19.26
CA GLY A 654 45.16 48.00 -19.17
C GLY A 654 45.84 47.52 -17.88
N LEU A 655 46.60 46.41 -18.00
CA LEU A 655 47.95 46.10 -17.43
C LEU A 655 48.11 45.84 -15.89
N ARG A 656 48.56 44.64 -15.46
CA ARG A 656 49.96 44.15 -15.14
C ARG A 656 50.59 44.87 -13.91
N SER A 657 51.37 44.31 -12.97
CA SER A 657 52.04 43.00 -12.72
C SER A 657 52.79 43.02 -11.35
N SER A 658 53.09 41.82 -10.81
CA SER A 658 54.34 41.37 -10.13
C SER A 658 54.88 41.93 -8.78
N GLY A 659 55.38 41.03 -7.90
CA GLY A 659 56.66 41.25 -7.17
C GLY A 659 56.88 40.63 -5.76
N SER A 660 57.43 39.40 -5.71
CA SER A 660 58.53 38.85 -4.84
C SER A 660 58.69 39.08 -3.31
N SER A 661 58.88 37.93 -2.61
CA SER A 661 59.63 37.52 -1.38
C SER A 661 60.86 38.35 -0.90
N PRO A 662 61.40 38.26 0.37
CA PRO A 662 62.15 37.08 0.91
C PRO A 662 62.31 36.84 2.47
N VAL A 663 62.71 35.61 2.82
CA VAL A 663 63.65 35.01 3.84
C VAL A 663 63.87 35.56 5.30
N LYS A 664 63.94 34.56 6.24
CA LYS A 664 64.27 34.41 7.71
C LYS A 664 65.60 35.04 8.25
N PRO A 665 65.88 35.20 9.60
CA PRO A 665 66.29 34.13 10.58
C PRO A 665 65.99 34.33 12.12
N ARG A 666 66.50 33.42 12.98
CA ARG A 666 66.27 33.10 14.44
C ARG A 666 67.07 33.95 15.49
N SER A 667 66.55 34.11 16.73
CA SER A 667 67.08 33.60 18.06
C SER A 667 66.83 34.46 19.36
N THR A 668 66.26 33.84 20.43
CA THR A 668 66.46 33.99 21.94
C THR A 668 66.05 35.30 22.73
N PRO A 669 66.13 35.39 24.11
CA PRO A 669 65.28 34.80 25.20
C PRO A 669 64.93 35.75 26.44
N LYS A 670 64.40 35.18 27.57
CA LYS A 670 64.24 35.66 29.02
C LYS A 670 62.91 36.38 29.42
N LEU A 671 62.32 36.39 30.65
CA LEU A 671 62.70 36.13 32.07
C LEU A 671 61.45 35.85 32.99
N SER A 672 61.69 35.59 34.30
CA SER A 672 60.90 34.98 35.43
C SER A 672 60.03 35.88 36.37
N SER A 673 59.03 35.36 37.15
CA SER A 673 59.03 35.04 38.63
C SER A 673 57.70 35.51 39.34
N PRO A 674 57.36 35.28 40.65
CA PRO A 674 57.36 34.05 41.48
C PRO A 674 56.23 33.91 42.58
N LEU A 675 56.33 32.81 43.39
CA LEU A 675 56.02 32.60 44.85
C LEU A 675 54.81 31.75 45.36
N SER A 676 55.12 30.99 46.44
CA SER A 676 54.43 29.87 47.15
C SER A 676 54.10 30.26 48.63
N PRO A 677 53.73 29.41 49.67
CA PRO A 677 54.46 28.18 50.09
C PRO A 677 53.81 27.05 51.00
N PHE A 678 54.58 25.94 51.19
CA PHE A 678 54.72 24.90 52.27
C PHE A 678 53.54 23.98 52.74
N GLY A 679 53.68 22.67 53.09
CA GLY A 679 54.78 21.68 53.05
C GLY A 679 54.75 20.58 54.16
N LYS A 680 54.90 19.29 53.76
CA LYS A 680 55.70 18.15 54.35
C LYS A 680 55.19 17.11 55.40
N SER A 681 55.08 15.84 54.92
CA SER A 681 55.84 14.58 55.20
C SER A 681 55.93 13.81 56.57
N SER A 682 55.63 12.48 56.50
CA SER A 682 56.50 11.30 56.78
C SER A 682 56.17 10.26 57.91
N LYS A 683 56.32 8.96 57.52
CA LYS A 683 56.81 7.73 58.24
C LYS A 683 56.00 6.93 59.30
N ALA A 684 55.80 5.65 58.94
CA ALA A 684 56.20 4.38 59.63
C ALA A 684 55.34 3.63 60.69
N ARG A 685 55.11 2.33 60.37
CA ARG A 685 55.16 1.06 61.16
C ARG A 685 54.22 0.76 62.37
N LYS A 686 53.53 -0.38 62.18
CA LYS A 686 53.36 -1.59 63.04
C LYS A 686 52.37 -1.64 64.22
N ASP A 687 51.59 -2.73 64.13
CA ASP A 687 51.21 -3.71 65.16
C ASP A 687 50.08 -3.42 66.18
N THR A 688 49.05 -4.26 66.03
CA THR A 688 48.38 -5.09 67.05
C THR A 688 47.16 -4.61 67.86
N ARG A 689 46.09 -5.42 67.67
CA ARG A 689 45.12 -5.96 68.65
C ARG A 689 43.93 -5.08 69.08
N LEU A 690 42.78 -5.37 68.43
CA LEU A 690 41.52 -5.97 68.96
C LEU A 690 41.34 -6.10 70.50
N PRO A 691 40.11 -6.35 71.04
CA PRO A 691 38.77 -6.42 70.41
C PRO A 691 37.64 -5.74 71.23
N LEU A 692 36.43 -5.62 70.67
CA LEU A 692 35.23 -6.38 71.09
C LEU A 692 33.96 -5.96 70.31
N SER A 693 33.31 -7.00 69.82
CA SER A 693 32.11 -7.21 68.98
C SER A 693 30.80 -7.02 69.79
N PRO A 694 29.55 -7.30 69.30
CA PRO A 694 29.23 -8.21 68.18
C PRO A 694 27.96 -8.00 67.31
N MET A 695 27.87 -8.94 66.35
CA MET A 695 26.72 -9.49 65.59
C MET A 695 26.39 -8.85 64.22
N SER A 696 26.25 -9.57 63.10
CA SER A 696 26.45 -10.99 62.78
C SER A 696 26.34 -11.24 61.25
N HIS A 697 27.32 -11.98 60.71
CA HIS A 697 27.37 -12.95 59.59
C HIS A 697 26.59 -12.76 58.27
N LEU A 698 27.35 -12.66 57.16
CA LEU A 698 27.68 -13.81 56.28
C LEU A 698 28.81 -13.44 55.29
N SER A 699 29.83 -14.30 55.20
CA SER A 699 31.13 -14.06 54.55
C SER A 699 31.42 -14.98 53.37
N HIS A 700 32.25 -14.46 52.46
CA HIS A 700 32.93 -15.05 51.30
C HIS A 700 33.98 -16.16 51.56
N GLY A 701 34.37 -16.84 50.48
CA GLY A 701 35.77 -17.26 50.19
C GLY A 701 35.86 -17.82 48.76
N ARG A 702 36.42 -17.13 47.74
CA ARG A 702 37.82 -16.88 47.31
C ARG A 702 38.68 -18.10 46.88
N ARG A 703 39.01 -18.06 45.57
CA ARG A 703 40.35 -18.10 44.93
C ARG A 703 41.08 -19.45 44.69
N ARG A 704 41.14 -19.86 43.41
CA ARG A 704 42.33 -19.91 42.49
C ARG A 704 42.20 -21.10 41.52
N HIS A 705 42.16 -20.86 40.21
CA HIS A 705 43.26 -21.14 39.29
C HIS A 705 42.90 -20.71 37.85
N LEU A 706 43.93 -20.23 37.15
CA LEU A 706 43.98 -19.97 35.72
C LEU A 706 43.82 -21.28 34.91
N SER A 707 43.63 -21.08 33.59
CA SER A 707 43.70 -22.03 32.46
C SER A 707 42.57 -23.03 32.35
N ASP A 708 41.57 -22.70 31.51
CA ASP A 708 41.11 -23.55 30.40
C ASP A 708 39.82 -22.99 29.78
N PHE A 709 39.96 -21.98 28.91
CA PHE A 709 38.91 -21.58 27.98
C PHE A 709 39.54 -21.14 26.65
N ARG A 710 40.31 -22.04 26.04
CA ARG A 710 40.63 -22.03 24.60
C ARG A 710 40.02 -23.28 23.95
N TYR A 711 38.71 -23.49 24.09
CA TYR A 711 37.98 -24.54 23.36
C TYR A 711 36.49 -24.20 23.10
N ALA A 712 36.10 -22.92 23.14
CA ALA A 712 34.69 -22.52 22.89
C ALA A 712 34.48 -21.77 21.56
N SER A 713 35.51 -21.28 20.88
CA SER A 713 35.38 -20.51 19.64
C SER A 713 35.20 -21.37 18.38
N SER A 714 35.67 -22.63 18.37
CA SER A 714 35.38 -23.54 17.24
C SER A 714 33.93 -24.02 17.25
N SER A 715 33.29 -24.09 18.43
CA SER A 715 31.89 -24.54 18.55
C SER A 715 30.89 -23.56 17.91
N PHE A 716 31.15 -22.25 17.97
CA PHE A 716 30.23 -21.21 17.48
C PHE A 716 30.35 -20.99 15.96
N TYR A 717 31.56 -21.12 15.42
CA TYR A 717 31.78 -21.02 13.96
C TYR A 717 31.26 -22.28 13.24
N SER A 718 31.41 -23.45 13.86
CA SER A 718 30.71 -24.67 13.44
C SER A 718 29.19 -24.51 13.55
N PHE A 719 28.66 -23.86 14.59
CA PHE A 719 27.23 -23.62 14.76
C PHE A 719 26.60 -22.72 13.67
N CYS A 720 27.30 -21.66 13.23
CA CYS A 720 26.83 -20.75 12.18
C CYS A 720 26.92 -21.33 10.76
N LYS A 721 28.02 -22.04 10.44
CA LYS A 721 28.18 -22.75 9.16
C LYS A 721 27.18 -23.92 9.03
N PHE A 722 26.91 -24.58 10.15
CA PHE A 722 25.91 -25.62 10.26
C PHE A 722 24.48 -25.09 10.07
N TYR A 723 24.17 -23.86 10.50
CA TYR A 723 22.87 -23.22 10.28
C TYR A 723 22.62 -22.82 8.80
N SER A 724 23.69 -22.47 8.05
CA SER A 724 23.56 -22.23 6.60
C SER A 724 23.42 -23.53 5.82
N GLU A 725 24.10 -24.61 6.21
CA GLU A 725 23.91 -25.96 5.64
C GLU A 725 22.53 -26.55 6.00
N LEU A 726 21.98 -26.22 7.17
CA LEU A 726 20.61 -26.55 7.56
C LEU A 726 19.57 -25.84 6.68
N ALA A 727 19.87 -24.65 6.15
CA ALA A 727 18.95 -23.93 5.25
C ALA A 727 18.88 -24.59 3.87
N GLU A 728 19.98 -25.18 3.40
CA GLU A 728 20.14 -25.77 2.07
C GLU A 728 19.71 -27.25 1.96
N THR A 729 19.62 -27.98 3.09
CA THR A 729 19.25 -29.41 3.09
C THR A 729 17.76 -29.63 2.81
N LYS A 730 17.41 -30.30 1.70
CA LYS A 730 16.00 -30.59 1.32
C LYS A 730 15.24 -31.55 2.26
N SER A 731 15.92 -32.19 3.22
CA SER A 731 15.32 -33.15 4.18
C SER A 731 15.15 -32.53 5.57
N CYS A 732 13.91 -32.28 5.96
CA CYS A 732 13.59 -31.62 7.24
C CYS A 732 13.73 -32.52 8.48
N VAL A 733 13.83 -33.84 8.29
CA VAL A 733 14.07 -34.81 9.37
C VAL A 733 15.45 -34.58 10.00
N LEU A 734 16.46 -34.33 9.15
CA LEU A 734 17.82 -33.98 9.59
C LEU A 734 17.86 -32.67 10.37
N ARG A 735 17.10 -31.65 9.95
CA ARG A 735 17.04 -30.34 10.64
C ARG A 735 16.50 -30.45 12.06
N LEU A 736 15.51 -31.31 12.28
CA LEU A 736 14.90 -31.56 13.58
C LEU A 736 15.76 -32.45 14.48
N ASP A 737 16.35 -33.52 13.94
CA ASP A 737 17.26 -34.41 14.68
C ASP A 737 18.49 -33.63 15.18
N LEU A 738 18.97 -32.68 14.39
CA LEU A 738 20.08 -31.80 14.74
C LEU A 738 19.68 -30.75 15.77
N ALA A 739 18.46 -30.19 15.72
CA ALA A 739 17.97 -29.26 16.73
C ALA A 739 17.83 -29.88 18.14
N ILE A 740 17.55 -31.20 18.21
CA ILE A 740 17.55 -31.96 19.48
C ILE A 740 18.98 -32.27 19.92
N ALA A 741 19.85 -32.74 19.01
CA ALA A 741 21.23 -33.11 19.32
C ALA A 741 22.06 -31.93 19.90
N PHE A 742 21.68 -30.68 19.58
CA PHE A 742 22.35 -29.47 20.06
C PHE A 742 21.62 -28.73 21.20
N GLY A 743 20.57 -29.30 21.81
CA GLY A 743 19.97 -28.77 23.05
C GLY A 743 19.30 -27.38 22.92
N MET A 744 18.64 -27.09 21.80
CA MET A 744 17.98 -25.81 21.56
C MET A 744 16.79 -25.54 22.51
N SER A 745 16.49 -24.26 22.79
CA SER A 745 15.41 -23.86 23.72
C SER A 745 14.01 -24.32 23.27
N SER A 746 13.12 -24.61 24.22
CA SER A 746 11.76 -25.11 23.99
C SER A 746 10.91 -24.21 23.07
N GLN A 747 11.16 -22.90 23.08
CA GLN A 747 10.43 -21.91 22.27
C GLN A 747 10.85 -21.95 20.79
N THR A 748 12.13 -22.24 20.52
CA THR A 748 12.65 -22.38 19.15
C THR A 748 12.16 -23.68 18.53
N GLN A 749 12.12 -24.76 19.32
CA GLN A 749 11.52 -26.04 18.92
C GLN A 749 10.04 -25.85 18.55
N LEU A 750 9.26 -25.12 19.36
CA LEU A 750 7.85 -24.85 19.08
C LEU A 750 7.62 -24.08 17.76
N ARG A 751 8.48 -23.09 17.45
CA ARG A 751 8.40 -22.32 16.19
C ARG A 751 8.69 -23.18 14.97
N VAL A 752 9.68 -24.07 15.05
CA VAL A 752 10.00 -25.00 13.96
C VAL A 752 8.84 -25.97 13.72
N ILE A 753 8.25 -26.50 14.79
CA ILE A 753 7.08 -27.40 14.73
C ILE A 753 5.86 -26.70 14.09
N ILE A 754 5.52 -25.48 14.53
CA ILE A 754 4.39 -24.71 13.97
C ILE A 754 4.62 -24.38 12.49
N ASN A 755 5.85 -24.09 12.10
CA ASN A 755 6.20 -23.82 10.71
C ASN A 755 6.05 -25.08 9.84
N GLU A 756 6.44 -26.26 10.33
CA GLU A 756 6.21 -27.53 9.61
C GLU A 756 4.71 -27.83 9.44
N PHE A 757 3.90 -27.61 10.48
CA PHE A 757 2.44 -27.75 10.42
C PHE A 757 1.76 -26.80 9.42
N SER A 758 2.44 -25.73 9.01
CA SER A 758 1.92 -24.70 8.09
C SER A 758 2.24 -24.95 6.61
N ARG A 759 3.01 -26.01 6.28
CA ARG A 759 3.37 -26.33 4.89
C ARG A 759 2.22 -27.01 4.13
N LYS A 760 1.93 -26.50 2.92
CA LYS A 760 0.81 -26.95 2.07
C LYS A 760 0.88 -28.40 1.59
N PHE A 761 2.05 -29.04 1.61
CA PHE A 761 2.24 -30.41 1.09
C PHE A 761 3.10 -31.23 2.07
N GLN A 762 2.45 -32.11 2.86
CA GLN A 762 3.14 -33.08 3.70
C GLN A 762 2.79 -34.49 3.23
N THR A 763 3.79 -35.35 3.09
CA THR A 763 3.61 -36.77 2.75
C THR A 763 3.29 -37.58 4.00
N LYS A 764 2.59 -38.71 3.84
CA LYS A 764 2.29 -39.66 4.92
C LYS A 764 3.50 -39.99 5.81
N LEU A 765 4.67 -40.23 5.21
CA LEU A 765 5.91 -40.53 5.93
C LEU A 765 6.40 -39.34 6.76
N SER A 766 6.23 -38.10 6.26
CA SER A 766 6.57 -36.90 7.01
C SER A 766 5.64 -36.67 8.20
N THR A 767 4.34 -36.96 8.06
CA THR A 767 3.35 -36.84 9.14
C THR A 767 3.59 -37.87 10.24
N GLN A 768 3.98 -39.10 9.89
CA GLN A 768 4.36 -40.13 10.87
C GLN A 768 5.62 -39.75 11.66
N LYS A 769 6.63 -39.17 11.00
CA LYS A 769 7.82 -38.65 11.67
C LYS A 769 7.46 -37.49 12.60
N LEU A 770 6.60 -36.58 12.16
CA LEU A 770 6.10 -35.46 12.97
C LEU A 770 5.33 -35.96 14.21
N GLN A 771 4.47 -36.97 14.07
CA GLN A 771 3.78 -37.59 15.21
C GLN A 771 4.77 -38.22 16.20
N SER A 772 5.75 -38.99 15.72
CA SER A 772 6.76 -39.62 16.58
C SER A 772 7.53 -38.57 17.39
N PHE A 773 7.78 -37.41 16.80
CA PHE A 773 8.48 -36.29 17.43
C PHE A 773 7.59 -35.54 18.43
N VAL A 774 6.33 -35.25 18.09
CA VAL A 774 5.35 -34.64 19.01
C VAL A 774 5.10 -35.54 20.23
N THR A 775 5.16 -36.85 20.04
CA THR A 775 5.07 -37.84 21.13
C THR A 775 6.31 -37.85 22.02
N LYS A 776 7.52 -37.84 21.42
CA LYS A 776 8.79 -37.79 22.16
C LYS A 776 8.99 -36.49 22.95
N SER A 777 8.43 -35.37 22.47
CA SER A 777 8.54 -34.05 23.09
C SER A 777 7.49 -33.76 24.17
N GLN A 778 6.62 -34.72 24.52
CA GLN A 778 5.48 -34.56 25.43
C GLN A 778 4.44 -33.48 25.02
N LEU A 779 4.61 -32.84 23.87
CA LEU A 779 3.66 -31.88 23.28
C LEU A 779 2.38 -32.56 22.77
N ALA A 780 2.40 -33.89 22.64
CA ALA A 780 1.24 -34.71 22.32
C ALA A 780 0.13 -34.70 23.38
N ARG A 781 0.21 -33.91 24.45
CA ARG A 781 -0.90 -33.68 25.41
C ARG A 781 -1.69 -32.40 25.12
N ASP A 782 -1.21 -31.55 24.22
CA ASP A 782 -1.92 -30.32 23.83
C ASP A 782 -2.95 -30.61 22.73
N PRO A 783 -4.25 -30.29 22.94
CA PRO A 783 -5.31 -30.48 21.96
C PRO A 783 -5.04 -29.78 20.61
N PHE A 784 -4.23 -28.72 20.58
CA PHE A 784 -3.86 -28.00 19.36
C PHE A 784 -3.04 -28.87 18.40
N PHE A 785 -1.97 -29.51 18.89
CA PHE A 785 -1.09 -30.34 18.06
C PHE A 785 -1.78 -31.64 17.62
N ALA A 786 -2.63 -32.22 18.46
CA ALA A 786 -3.44 -33.37 18.09
C ALA A 786 -4.42 -33.04 16.95
N THR A 787 -5.12 -31.90 17.05
CA THR A 787 -6.05 -31.44 16.01
C THR A 787 -5.34 -31.26 14.67
N GLN A 788 -4.13 -30.71 14.69
CA GLN A 788 -3.36 -30.47 13.47
C GLN A 788 -2.78 -31.76 12.87
N LEU A 789 -2.32 -32.71 13.69
CA LEU A 789 -1.88 -34.04 13.23
C LEU A 789 -3.03 -34.84 12.61
N VAL A 790 -4.22 -34.82 13.22
CA VAL A 790 -5.42 -35.45 12.64
C VAL A 790 -5.73 -34.86 11.27
N ARG A 791 -5.66 -33.54 11.10
CA ARG A 791 -5.87 -32.88 9.80
C ARG A 791 -4.84 -33.30 8.75
N LEU A 792 -3.58 -33.43 9.14
CA LEU A 792 -2.52 -33.89 8.24
C LEU A 792 -2.67 -35.36 7.84
N TYR A 793 -3.08 -36.23 8.77
CA TYR A 793 -3.41 -37.62 8.44
C TYR A 793 -4.62 -37.71 7.51
N ALA A 794 -5.65 -36.90 7.76
CA ALA A 794 -6.82 -36.81 6.89
C ALA A 794 -6.49 -36.26 5.49
N LEU A 795 -5.51 -35.37 5.34
CA LEU A 795 -5.02 -34.90 4.05
C LEU A 795 -4.24 -35.95 3.27
N ASN A 796 -3.69 -36.96 3.96
CA ASN A 796 -2.95 -38.08 3.38
C ASN A 796 -3.80 -39.37 3.24
N ASP A 797 -5.13 -39.26 3.36
CA ASP A 797 -6.09 -40.37 3.35
C ASP A 797 -5.78 -41.51 4.35
N ASP A 798 -5.01 -41.24 5.42
CA ASP A 798 -4.71 -42.20 6.47
C ASP A 798 -5.63 -42.00 7.69
N LEU A 799 -6.90 -42.37 7.49
CA LEU A 799 -7.94 -42.23 8.51
C LEU A 799 -7.73 -43.18 9.69
N ILE A 800 -7.04 -44.29 9.49
CA ILE A 800 -6.75 -45.28 10.54
C ILE A 800 -5.79 -44.66 11.57
N SER A 801 -4.71 -44.03 11.11
CA SER A 801 -3.78 -43.34 12.01
C SER A 801 -4.41 -42.11 12.66
N ALA A 802 -5.26 -41.37 11.94
CA ALA A 802 -6.05 -40.27 12.50
C ALA A 802 -6.96 -40.76 13.64
N ARG A 803 -7.65 -41.89 13.44
CA ARG A 803 -8.55 -42.48 14.44
C ARG A 803 -7.79 -42.99 15.67
N LYS A 804 -6.67 -43.69 15.47
CA LYS A 804 -5.82 -44.14 16.59
C LYS A 804 -5.32 -42.96 17.45
N LEU A 805 -4.90 -41.87 16.81
CA LEU A 805 -4.44 -40.67 17.53
C LEU A 805 -5.58 -40.02 18.33
N PHE A 806 -6.79 -40.02 17.77
CA PHE A 806 -8.00 -39.53 18.43
C PHE A 806 -8.42 -40.36 19.65
N ASP A 807 -8.38 -41.69 19.53
CA ASP A 807 -8.80 -42.60 20.60
C ASP A 807 -7.82 -42.55 21.79
N VAL A 808 -6.52 -42.35 21.54
CA VAL A 808 -5.47 -42.24 22.58
C VAL A 808 -5.55 -40.94 23.38
N PHE A 809 -6.22 -39.90 22.88
CA PHE A 809 -6.23 -38.58 23.51
C PHE A 809 -7.31 -38.46 24.61
N PRO A 810 -6.94 -38.12 25.87
CA PRO A 810 -7.88 -38.11 27.00
C PRO A 810 -8.79 -36.87 27.01
N GLU A 811 -8.29 -35.67 26.70
CA GLU A 811 -9.07 -34.43 26.65
C GLU A 811 -9.41 -34.06 25.20
N ARG A 812 -10.56 -34.51 24.73
CA ARG A 812 -10.98 -34.31 23.34
C ARG A 812 -11.70 -32.97 23.19
N SER A 813 -11.01 -31.96 22.66
CA SER A 813 -11.64 -30.66 22.36
C SER A 813 -12.66 -30.76 21.22
N VAL A 814 -13.59 -29.81 21.16
CA VAL A 814 -14.56 -29.68 20.05
C VAL A 814 -13.87 -29.59 18.69
N PHE A 815 -12.69 -28.96 18.60
CA PHE A 815 -11.90 -28.86 17.37
C PHE A 815 -11.34 -30.21 16.91
N LEU A 816 -10.94 -31.07 17.86
CA LEU A 816 -10.43 -32.40 17.59
C LEU A 816 -11.56 -33.31 17.09
N TRP A 817 -12.71 -33.30 17.77
CA TRP A 817 -13.94 -33.97 17.32
C TRP A 817 -14.34 -33.55 15.91
N ASN A 818 -14.45 -32.25 15.66
CA ASN A 818 -14.82 -31.69 14.36
C ASN A 818 -13.83 -32.09 13.25
N SER A 819 -12.54 -32.21 13.56
CA SER A 819 -11.52 -32.58 12.57
C SER A 819 -11.61 -34.05 12.17
N VAL A 820 -11.86 -34.97 13.11
CA VAL A 820 -12.01 -36.41 12.82
C VAL A 820 -13.36 -36.70 12.14
N ILE A 821 -14.45 -36.10 12.62
CA ILE A 821 -15.78 -36.23 12.01
C ILE A 821 -15.74 -35.72 10.56
N ARG A 822 -15.12 -34.56 10.31
CA ARG A 822 -14.94 -34.01 8.96
C ARG A 822 -14.10 -34.93 8.07
N ALA A 823 -13.05 -35.55 8.59
CA ALA A 823 -12.20 -36.46 7.83
C ALA A 823 -12.97 -37.68 7.34
N HIS A 824 -13.73 -38.35 8.22
CA HIS A 824 -14.56 -39.50 7.84
C HIS A 824 -15.73 -39.10 6.93
N ALA A 825 -16.35 -37.93 7.17
CA ALA A 825 -17.42 -37.42 6.32
C ALA A 825 -16.93 -37.16 4.89
N LYS A 826 -15.74 -36.55 4.73
CA LYS A 826 -15.12 -36.28 3.42
C LYS A 826 -14.70 -37.56 2.69
N ALA A 827 -14.32 -38.60 3.42
CA ALA A 827 -13.97 -39.91 2.86
C ALA A 827 -15.18 -40.82 2.59
N HIS A 828 -16.40 -40.25 2.61
CA HIS A 828 -17.66 -40.97 2.42
C HIS A 828 -17.92 -42.12 3.41
N GLN A 829 -17.19 -42.16 4.55
CA GLN A 829 -17.40 -43.13 5.64
C GLN A 829 -18.44 -42.60 6.64
N LEU A 830 -19.65 -42.35 6.16
CA LEU A 830 -20.70 -41.66 6.92
C LEU A 830 -21.21 -42.46 8.12
N GLY A 831 -21.15 -43.79 8.08
CA GLY A 831 -21.48 -44.63 9.24
C GLY A 831 -20.54 -44.35 10.43
N THR A 832 -19.23 -44.30 10.17
CA THR A 832 -18.22 -43.97 11.19
C THR A 832 -18.34 -42.53 11.68
N ALA A 833 -18.62 -41.59 10.77
CA ALA A 833 -18.85 -40.18 11.13
C ALA A 833 -20.08 -40.01 12.03
N SER A 834 -21.17 -40.73 11.74
CA SER A 834 -22.41 -40.73 12.55
C SER A 834 -22.19 -41.37 13.92
N SER A 835 -21.41 -42.46 13.97
CA SER A 835 -21.01 -43.11 15.22
C SER A 835 -20.18 -42.17 16.11
N LEU A 836 -19.19 -41.47 15.52
CA LEU A 836 -18.40 -40.47 16.22
C LEU A 836 -19.24 -39.29 16.72
N PHE A 837 -20.21 -38.83 15.93
CA PHE A 837 -21.14 -37.78 16.35
C PHE A 837 -22.00 -38.25 17.53
N SER A 838 -22.49 -39.49 17.50
CA SER A 838 -23.25 -40.08 18.61
C SER A 838 -22.38 -40.20 19.87
N GLN A 839 -21.11 -40.59 19.72
CA GLN A 839 -20.15 -40.62 20.83
C GLN A 839 -19.90 -39.21 21.40
N MET A 840 -19.82 -38.20 20.55
CA MET A 840 -19.70 -36.80 20.97
C MET A 840 -20.93 -36.34 21.75
N LEU A 841 -22.14 -36.68 21.29
CA LEU A 841 -23.39 -36.38 22.01
C LEU A 841 -23.48 -37.04 23.40
N SER A 842 -22.88 -38.22 23.57
CA SER A 842 -22.79 -38.92 24.86
C SER A 842 -21.61 -38.46 25.75
N SER A 843 -20.77 -37.54 25.26
CA SER A 843 -19.61 -37.02 25.99
C SER A 843 -19.91 -35.66 26.62
N ASP A 844 -19.04 -35.20 27.53
CA ASP A 844 -19.15 -33.87 28.14
C ASP A 844 -18.98 -32.72 27.12
N THR A 845 -18.42 -32.99 25.94
CA THR A 845 -18.22 -31.99 24.89
C THR A 845 -19.40 -31.90 23.93
N LYS A 846 -20.16 -30.79 24.03
CA LYS A 846 -21.33 -30.52 23.17
C LYS A 846 -20.92 -30.17 21.73
N PRO A 847 -21.68 -30.63 20.72
CA PRO A 847 -21.53 -30.20 19.33
C PRO A 847 -21.70 -28.69 19.15
N ASP A 848 -20.93 -28.11 18.24
CA ASP A 848 -21.05 -26.71 17.82
C ASP A 848 -21.60 -26.59 16.40
N SER A 849 -21.82 -25.36 15.93
CA SER A 849 -22.33 -25.10 14.57
C SER A 849 -21.45 -25.70 13.46
N PHE A 850 -20.14 -25.83 13.69
CA PHE A 850 -19.22 -26.47 12.74
C PHE A 850 -19.37 -28.00 12.70
N THR A 851 -19.72 -28.64 13.82
CA THR A 851 -20.03 -30.09 13.86
C THR A 851 -21.19 -30.41 12.93
N TYR A 852 -22.31 -29.67 13.08
CA TYR A 852 -23.51 -29.84 12.26
C TYR A 852 -23.24 -29.53 10.78
N ALA A 853 -22.49 -28.47 10.49
CA ALA A 853 -22.09 -28.11 9.13
C ALA A 853 -21.28 -29.22 8.42
N CYS A 854 -20.38 -29.90 9.13
CA CYS A 854 -19.60 -31.02 8.59
C CYS A 854 -20.48 -32.24 8.26
N LEU A 855 -21.42 -32.58 9.14
CA LEU A 855 -22.34 -33.70 8.93
C LEU A 855 -23.36 -33.42 7.84
N ALA A 856 -23.96 -32.23 7.83
CA ALA A 856 -24.90 -31.80 6.80
C ALA A 856 -24.27 -31.88 5.40
N ARG A 857 -23.00 -31.47 5.27
CA ARG A 857 -22.24 -31.62 4.03
C ARG A 857 -22.06 -33.09 3.64
N GLY A 858 -21.66 -33.94 4.58
CA GLY A 858 -21.45 -35.37 4.32
C GLY A 858 -22.72 -36.07 3.84
N PHE A 859 -23.84 -35.85 4.54
CA PHE A 859 -25.13 -36.45 4.17
C PHE A 859 -25.70 -35.90 2.85
N SER A 860 -25.44 -34.64 2.53
CA SER A 860 -25.78 -34.06 1.24
C SER A 860 -24.98 -34.69 0.09
N GLU A 861 -23.70 -35.02 0.31
CA GLU A 861 -22.84 -35.69 -0.68
C GLU A 861 -23.26 -37.14 -0.94
N SER A 862 -23.88 -37.82 0.05
CA SER A 862 -24.45 -39.16 -0.11
C SER A 862 -25.93 -39.19 -0.47
N PHE A 863 -26.58 -38.02 -0.62
CA PHE A 863 -28.03 -37.91 -0.83
C PHE A 863 -28.88 -38.60 0.25
N ASP A 864 -28.38 -38.68 1.50
CA ASP A 864 -29.11 -39.25 2.65
C ASP A 864 -29.97 -38.15 3.30
N THR A 865 -31.17 -37.97 2.77
CA THR A 865 -32.10 -36.90 3.18
C THR A 865 -32.67 -37.12 4.58
N GLU A 866 -32.87 -38.37 4.99
CA GLU A 866 -33.38 -38.72 6.32
C GLU A 866 -32.38 -38.29 7.41
N LYS A 867 -31.11 -38.66 7.29
CA LYS A 867 -30.09 -38.25 8.27
C LYS A 867 -29.80 -36.76 8.22
N LEU A 868 -29.87 -36.13 7.03
CA LEU A 868 -29.76 -34.67 6.92
C LEU A 868 -30.87 -33.96 7.71
N SER A 869 -32.11 -34.45 7.62
CA SER A 869 -33.25 -33.92 8.38
C SER A 869 -33.10 -34.14 9.89
N CYS A 870 -32.58 -35.31 10.31
CA CYS A 870 -32.28 -35.60 11.71
C CYS A 870 -31.22 -34.64 12.28
N VAL A 871 -30.12 -34.42 11.54
CA VAL A 871 -29.07 -33.46 11.94
C VAL A 871 -29.62 -32.05 12.07
N HIS A 872 -30.47 -31.61 11.13
CA HIS A 872 -31.14 -30.31 11.21
C HIS A 872 -32.05 -30.22 12.43
N GLY A 873 -32.87 -31.24 12.71
CA GLY A 873 -33.73 -31.29 13.90
C GLY A 873 -32.93 -31.23 15.21
N ILE A 874 -31.83 -31.98 15.31
CA ILE A 874 -30.95 -31.96 16.49
C ILE A 874 -30.29 -30.58 16.65
N ALA A 875 -29.89 -29.92 15.56
CA ALA A 875 -29.34 -28.57 15.60
C ALA A 875 -30.37 -27.55 16.13
N VAL A 876 -31.63 -27.66 15.71
CA VAL A 876 -32.73 -26.82 16.22
C VAL A 876 -32.96 -27.03 17.71
N VAL A 877 -33.07 -28.28 18.16
CA VAL A 877 -33.24 -28.63 19.59
C VAL A 877 -32.04 -28.16 20.43
N SER A 878 -30.85 -28.15 19.85
CA SER A 878 -29.62 -27.67 20.52
C SER A 878 -29.53 -26.14 20.61
N GLY A 879 -30.54 -25.39 20.15
CA GLY A 879 -30.55 -23.93 20.14
C GLY A 879 -29.71 -23.30 19.02
N LEU A 880 -29.23 -24.10 18.06
CA LEU A 880 -28.41 -23.66 16.93
C LEU A 880 -29.22 -23.54 15.62
N GLY A 881 -30.55 -23.63 15.68
CA GLY A 881 -31.43 -23.54 14.51
C GLY A 881 -31.35 -22.20 13.76
N PHE A 882 -31.00 -21.11 14.45
CA PHE A 882 -30.83 -19.78 13.86
C PHE A 882 -29.35 -19.37 13.68
N ASP A 883 -28.40 -20.28 13.93
CA ASP A 883 -26.98 -20.00 13.75
C ASP A 883 -26.63 -19.83 12.27
N GLN A 884 -25.91 -18.76 11.92
CA GLN A 884 -25.61 -18.38 10.53
C GLN A 884 -24.68 -19.39 9.84
N ILE A 885 -23.73 -19.97 10.56
CA ILE A 885 -22.71 -20.90 10.03
C ILE A 885 -23.37 -22.26 9.75
N CYS A 886 -24.12 -22.76 10.71
CA CYS A 886 -24.92 -23.97 10.60
C CYS A 886 -26.00 -23.80 9.53
N GLY A 887 -26.74 -22.68 9.56
CA GLY A 887 -27.79 -22.34 8.61
C GLY A 887 -27.29 -22.32 7.17
N SER A 888 -26.17 -21.65 6.89
CA SER A 888 -25.58 -21.62 5.54
C SER A 888 -25.19 -23.00 5.02
N ALA A 889 -24.62 -23.84 5.90
CA ALA A 889 -24.23 -25.20 5.55
C ALA A 889 -25.43 -26.12 5.29
N ILE A 890 -26.49 -26.01 6.10
CA ILE A 890 -27.71 -26.80 5.97
C ILE A 890 -28.53 -26.34 4.75
N VAL A 891 -28.67 -25.04 4.50
CA VAL A 891 -29.30 -24.50 3.28
C VAL A 891 -28.61 -25.04 2.03
N LYS A 892 -27.27 -25.04 2.02
CA LYS A 892 -26.48 -25.60 0.92
C LYS A 892 -26.68 -27.11 0.79
N ALA A 893 -26.74 -27.82 1.91
CA ALA A 893 -26.95 -29.27 1.95
C ALA A 893 -28.32 -29.67 1.40
N TYR A 894 -29.39 -29.00 1.83
CA TYR A 894 -30.75 -29.21 1.32
C TYR A 894 -30.87 -28.85 -0.16
N SER A 895 -30.29 -27.72 -0.57
CA SER A 895 -30.30 -27.30 -1.98
C SER A 895 -29.64 -28.34 -2.88
N LYS A 896 -28.49 -28.89 -2.47
CA LYS A 896 -27.79 -29.93 -3.23
C LYS A 896 -28.54 -31.28 -3.22
N ALA A 897 -29.30 -31.58 -2.17
CA ALA A 897 -30.18 -32.74 -2.11
C ALA A 897 -31.50 -32.54 -2.90
N GLY A 898 -31.71 -31.40 -3.56
CA GLY A 898 -32.94 -31.07 -4.29
C GLY A 898 -34.11 -30.62 -3.41
N LEU A 899 -33.91 -30.49 -2.10
CA LEU A 899 -34.93 -30.09 -1.13
C LEU A 899 -34.97 -28.56 -0.95
N ILE A 900 -35.13 -27.83 -2.05
CA ILE A 900 -35.06 -26.35 -2.07
C ILE A 900 -36.13 -25.67 -1.20
N VAL A 901 -37.29 -26.33 -1.02
CA VAL A 901 -38.39 -25.83 -0.17
C VAL A 901 -37.96 -25.81 1.30
N GLU A 902 -37.32 -26.87 1.78
CA GLU A 902 -36.81 -26.93 3.16
C GLU A 902 -35.65 -25.94 3.37
N ALA A 903 -34.78 -25.78 2.36
CA ALA A 903 -33.75 -24.74 2.38
C ALA A 903 -34.36 -23.32 2.48
N SER A 904 -35.41 -23.05 1.71
CA SER A 904 -36.09 -21.74 1.73
C SER A 904 -36.80 -21.47 3.05
N LYS A 905 -37.43 -22.48 3.66
CA LYS A 905 -38.06 -22.36 4.99
C LYS A 905 -37.04 -21.97 6.05
N LEU A 906 -35.88 -22.65 6.05
CA LEU A 906 -34.79 -22.33 6.98
C LEU A 906 -34.24 -20.92 6.73
N PHE A 907 -34.02 -20.54 5.47
CA PHE A 907 -33.56 -19.18 5.12
C PHE A 907 -34.49 -18.09 5.66
N VAL A 908 -35.81 -18.24 5.48
CA VAL A 908 -36.81 -17.27 5.94
C VAL A 908 -36.91 -17.24 7.46
N SER A 909 -36.67 -18.36 8.14
CA SER A 909 -36.71 -18.43 9.60
C SER A 909 -35.60 -17.63 10.29
N ILE A 910 -34.51 -17.29 9.58
CA ILE A 910 -33.38 -16.52 10.12
C ILE A 910 -33.64 -15.01 9.89
N PRO A 911 -33.83 -14.20 10.94
CA PRO A 911 -34.34 -12.83 10.82
C PRO A 911 -33.34 -11.83 10.18
N GLU A 912 -32.04 -12.13 10.21
CA GLU A 912 -30.98 -11.31 9.61
C GLU A 912 -29.93 -12.20 8.91
N PRO A 913 -30.20 -12.69 7.69
CA PRO A 913 -29.26 -13.54 6.98
C PRO A 913 -28.00 -12.77 6.59
N ASP A 914 -26.83 -13.34 6.91
CA ASP A 914 -25.54 -12.82 6.49
C ASP A 914 -25.27 -13.09 4.99
N VAL A 915 -24.24 -12.45 4.43
CA VAL A 915 -23.91 -12.57 2.99
C VAL A 915 -23.64 -14.02 2.59
N ALA A 916 -23.09 -14.85 3.49
CA ALA A 916 -22.81 -16.25 3.21
C ALA A 916 -24.11 -17.07 3.05
N LEU A 917 -25.12 -16.80 3.89
CA LEU A 917 -26.43 -17.42 3.84
C LEU A 917 -27.23 -16.97 2.61
N TRP A 918 -27.17 -15.67 2.25
CA TRP A 918 -27.70 -15.18 0.96
C TRP A 918 -27.07 -15.90 -0.22
N ASN A 919 -25.74 -16.00 -0.25
CA ASN A 919 -25.00 -16.67 -1.32
C ASN A 919 -25.35 -18.17 -1.41
N ALA A 920 -25.52 -18.84 -0.26
CA ALA A 920 -25.94 -20.24 -0.21
C ALA A 920 -27.33 -20.44 -0.82
N MET A 921 -28.30 -19.56 -0.50
CA MET A 921 -29.66 -19.67 -1.03
C MET A 921 -29.77 -19.26 -2.51
N ILE A 922 -29.08 -18.20 -2.94
CA ILE A 922 -29.00 -17.80 -4.36
C ILE A 922 -28.41 -18.92 -5.20
N SER A 923 -27.29 -19.51 -4.75
CA SER A 923 -26.68 -20.65 -5.44
C SER A 923 -27.59 -21.89 -5.38
N GLY A 924 -28.33 -22.08 -4.29
CA GLY A 924 -29.28 -23.17 -4.14
C GLY A 924 -30.41 -23.12 -5.16
N TYR A 925 -31.02 -21.94 -5.36
CA TYR A 925 -31.99 -21.71 -6.42
C TYR A 925 -31.39 -21.94 -7.81
N GLY A 926 -30.16 -21.49 -8.03
CA GLY A 926 -29.42 -21.71 -9.27
C GLY A 926 -29.18 -23.20 -9.58
N CYS A 927 -28.76 -23.99 -8.59
CA CYS A 927 -28.51 -25.43 -8.75
C CYS A 927 -29.79 -26.24 -9.03
N CYS A 928 -30.95 -25.76 -8.54
CA CYS A 928 -32.24 -26.39 -8.77
C CYS A 928 -32.92 -25.94 -10.08
N GLY A 929 -32.26 -25.10 -10.89
CA GLY A 929 -32.81 -24.58 -12.14
C GLY A 929 -33.86 -23.48 -11.98
N ILE A 930 -34.12 -23.00 -10.75
CA ILE A 930 -35.12 -21.96 -10.44
C ILE A 930 -34.41 -20.59 -10.36
N TRP A 931 -33.76 -20.20 -11.45
CA TRP A 931 -32.86 -19.03 -11.47
C TRP A 931 -33.59 -17.70 -11.23
N GLU A 932 -34.86 -17.58 -11.65
CA GLU A 932 -35.70 -16.38 -11.46
C GLU A 932 -35.79 -16.00 -9.98
N LYS A 933 -36.14 -16.97 -9.13
CA LYS A 933 -36.17 -16.78 -7.66
C LYS A 933 -34.79 -16.44 -7.09
N GLY A 934 -33.71 -16.94 -7.70
CA GLY A 934 -32.34 -16.58 -7.33
C GLY A 934 -32.03 -15.11 -7.60
N ILE A 935 -32.51 -14.56 -8.73
CA ILE A 935 -32.37 -13.14 -9.07
C ILE A 935 -33.28 -12.27 -8.19
N ASP A 936 -34.51 -12.69 -7.92
CA ASP A 936 -35.40 -11.99 -6.99
C ASP A 936 -34.79 -11.90 -5.59
N LEU A 937 -34.13 -12.97 -5.16
CA LEU A 937 -33.44 -13.02 -3.88
C LEU A 937 -32.20 -12.11 -3.88
N PHE A 938 -31.45 -12.05 -4.98
CA PHE A 938 -30.36 -11.09 -5.16
C PHE A 938 -30.85 -9.64 -5.15
N ASN A 939 -31.95 -9.33 -5.83
CA ASN A 939 -32.57 -8.02 -5.78
C ASN A 939 -33.01 -7.68 -4.36
N SER A 940 -33.59 -8.63 -3.63
CA SER A 940 -33.97 -8.46 -2.22
C SER A 940 -32.75 -8.17 -1.33
N MET A 941 -31.62 -8.83 -1.57
CA MET A 941 -30.33 -8.54 -0.92
C MET A 941 -29.89 -7.09 -1.17
N LEU A 942 -30.00 -6.60 -2.41
CA LEU A 942 -29.67 -5.22 -2.78
C LEU A 942 -30.59 -4.19 -2.10
N HIS A 943 -31.90 -4.45 -2.04
CA HIS A 943 -32.87 -3.56 -1.39
C HIS A 943 -32.62 -3.44 0.12
N ARG A 944 -32.14 -4.52 0.75
CA ARG A 944 -31.71 -4.52 2.16
C ARG A 944 -30.33 -3.88 2.38
N ARG A 945 -29.74 -3.25 1.36
CA ARG A 945 -28.42 -2.59 1.38
C ARG A 945 -27.24 -3.52 1.74
N ASN A 946 -27.41 -4.84 1.59
CA ASN A 946 -26.30 -5.77 1.70
C ASN A 946 -25.45 -5.67 0.43
N ARG A 947 -24.13 -5.50 0.59
CA ARG A 947 -23.21 -5.38 -0.55
C ARG A 947 -22.90 -6.77 -1.12
N PRO A 948 -23.19 -7.03 -2.41
CA PRO A 948 -22.75 -8.24 -3.08
C PRO A 948 -21.24 -8.36 -3.01
N ASP A 949 -20.76 -9.55 -2.71
CA ASP A 949 -19.35 -9.87 -2.83
C ASP A 949 -19.11 -10.57 -4.19
N CYS A 950 -17.87 -10.74 -4.61
CA CYS A 950 -17.27 -11.92 -4.07
C CYS A 950 -17.82 -13.20 -4.75
N TYR A 951 -18.39 -14.00 -3.86
CA TYR A 951 -19.12 -15.23 -4.06
C TYR A 951 -20.58 -15.01 -4.45
N THR A 952 -21.18 -13.83 -4.23
CA THR A 952 -22.53 -13.51 -4.70
C THR A 952 -22.60 -13.56 -6.21
N MET A 953 -21.61 -13.00 -6.90
CA MET A 953 -21.54 -13.06 -8.36
C MET A 953 -21.38 -14.50 -8.86
N VAL A 954 -20.56 -15.30 -8.17
CA VAL A 954 -20.40 -16.73 -8.48
C VAL A 954 -21.71 -17.50 -8.26
N ALA A 955 -22.42 -17.22 -7.17
CA ALA A 955 -23.72 -17.82 -6.89
C ALA A 955 -24.74 -17.49 -7.98
N LEU A 956 -24.80 -16.24 -8.45
CA LEU A 956 -25.64 -15.85 -9.58
C LEU A 956 -25.27 -16.57 -10.87
N THR A 957 -23.98 -16.68 -11.19
CA THR A 957 -23.57 -17.39 -12.40
C THR A 957 -23.97 -18.86 -12.36
N THR A 958 -24.03 -19.52 -11.19
CA THR A 958 -24.46 -20.93 -11.12
C THR A 958 -25.88 -21.15 -11.65
N GLY A 959 -26.80 -20.20 -11.49
CA GLY A 959 -28.17 -20.30 -12.02
C GLY A 959 -28.30 -20.06 -13.52
N VAL A 960 -27.34 -19.34 -14.12
CA VAL A 960 -27.35 -19.01 -15.54
C VAL A 960 -26.71 -20.15 -16.34
N THR A 961 -27.50 -21.18 -16.64
CA THR A 961 -27.07 -22.43 -17.30
C THR A 961 -27.56 -22.57 -18.73
N ASP A 962 -28.64 -21.89 -19.09
CA ASP A 962 -29.34 -22.07 -20.37
C ASP A 962 -28.88 -21.04 -21.43
N PRO A 963 -28.73 -21.42 -22.71
CA PRO A 963 -28.44 -20.51 -23.81
C PRO A 963 -29.43 -19.34 -23.97
N SER A 964 -30.71 -19.54 -23.63
CA SER A 964 -31.75 -18.51 -23.64
C SER A 964 -31.50 -17.38 -22.63
N LEU A 965 -30.67 -17.62 -21.61
CA LEU A 965 -30.35 -16.65 -20.55
C LEU A 965 -29.13 -15.78 -20.88
N SER A 966 -28.70 -15.73 -22.14
CA SER A 966 -27.55 -14.92 -22.58
C SER A 966 -27.69 -13.42 -22.24
N LEU A 967 -28.90 -12.86 -22.30
CA LEU A 967 -29.16 -11.46 -21.94
C LEU A 967 -28.94 -11.21 -20.44
N ILE A 968 -29.35 -12.17 -19.60
CA ILE A 968 -29.14 -12.12 -18.16
C ILE A 968 -27.66 -12.31 -17.84
N ALA A 969 -26.96 -13.21 -18.55
CA ALA A 969 -25.51 -13.38 -18.44
C ALA A 969 -24.77 -12.04 -18.71
N CYS A 970 -25.17 -11.30 -19.74
CA CYS A 970 -24.66 -9.96 -20.03
C CYS A 970 -25.00 -8.94 -18.94
N SER A 971 -26.19 -9.02 -18.35
CA SER A 971 -26.60 -8.13 -17.26
C SER A 971 -25.78 -8.37 -15.98
N VAL A 972 -25.54 -9.64 -15.63
CA VAL A 972 -24.68 -10.06 -14.51
C VAL A 972 -23.23 -9.63 -14.76
N HIS A 973 -22.71 -9.80 -15.97
CA HIS A 973 -21.37 -9.35 -16.34
C HIS A 973 -21.26 -7.81 -16.33
N GLY A 974 -22.25 -7.09 -16.86
CA GLY A 974 -22.31 -5.63 -16.81
C GLY A 974 -22.34 -5.08 -15.37
N PHE A 975 -23.03 -5.79 -14.47
CA PHE A 975 -22.98 -5.47 -13.03
C PHE A 975 -21.58 -5.71 -12.44
N CYS A 976 -20.90 -6.81 -12.80
CA CYS A 976 -19.52 -7.06 -12.36
C CYS A 976 -18.59 -5.91 -12.76
N LEU A 977 -18.68 -5.44 -14.01
CA LEU A 977 -17.90 -4.32 -14.53
C LEU A 977 -18.22 -3.00 -13.81
N LYS A 978 -19.50 -2.73 -13.54
CA LYS A 978 -19.94 -1.52 -12.82
C LYS A 978 -19.42 -1.46 -11.39
N VAL A 979 -19.27 -2.61 -10.73
CA VAL A 979 -18.83 -2.74 -9.33
C VAL A 979 -17.34 -3.11 -9.23
N ASN A 980 -16.64 -3.24 -10.36
CA ASN A 980 -15.21 -3.60 -10.46
C ASN A 980 -14.85 -4.96 -9.82
N LEU A 981 -15.80 -5.91 -9.83
CA LEU A 981 -15.61 -7.27 -9.31
C LEU A 981 -14.98 -8.22 -10.34
N ASP A 982 -14.93 -7.82 -11.60
CA ASP A 982 -14.30 -8.54 -12.72
C ASP A 982 -12.78 -8.64 -12.61
N SER A 983 -12.16 -7.74 -11.84
CA SER A 983 -10.71 -7.74 -11.53
C SER A 983 -10.24 -8.98 -10.76
N HIS A 984 -11.15 -9.71 -10.12
CA HIS A 984 -10.83 -10.94 -9.41
C HIS A 984 -10.84 -12.16 -10.34
N THR A 985 -9.71 -12.88 -10.38
CA THR A 985 -9.51 -14.07 -11.23
C THR A 985 -10.61 -15.12 -11.08
N TYR A 986 -11.09 -15.36 -9.86
CA TYR A 986 -12.14 -16.36 -9.60
C TYR A 986 -13.52 -15.93 -10.14
N VAL A 987 -13.84 -14.62 -10.22
CA VAL A 987 -15.06 -14.11 -10.90
C VAL A 987 -14.90 -14.27 -12.40
N GLY A 988 -13.72 -13.95 -12.93
CA GLY A 988 -13.36 -14.19 -14.32
C GLY A 988 -13.60 -15.65 -14.72
N SER A 989 -13.10 -16.61 -13.93
CA SER A 989 -13.33 -18.05 -14.16
C SER A 989 -14.82 -18.42 -14.15
N ALA A 990 -15.61 -17.84 -13.24
CA ALA A 990 -17.05 -18.07 -13.15
C ALA A 990 -17.83 -17.47 -14.34
N LEU A 991 -17.42 -16.28 -14.82
CA LEU A 991 -17.99 -15.63 -16.00
C LEU A 991 -17.65 -16.40 -17.29
N VAL A 992 -16.41 -16.90 -17.43
CA VAL A 992 -16.01 -17.80 -18.54
C VAL A 992 -16.89 -19.04 -18.53
N SER A 993 -17.10 -19.65 -17.37
CA SER A 993 -17.97 -20.83 -17.20
C SER A 993 -19.44 -20.54 -17.54
N MET A 994 -19.96 -19.38 -17.14
CA MET A 994 -21.32 -18.92 -17.48
C MET A 994 -21.51 -18.76 -18.98
N TYR A 995 -20.65 -17.99 -19.64
CA TYR A 995 -20.75 -17.78 -21.08
C TYR A 995 -20.54 -19.06 -21.88
N SER A 996 -19.66 -19.96 -21.40
CA SER A 996 -19.46 -21.28 -22.00
C SER A 996 -20.73 -22.15 -21.90
N ARG A 997 -21.45 -22.12 -20.77
CA ARG A 997 -22.73 -22.83 -20.60
C ARG A 997 -23.85 -22.23 -21.46
N CYS A 998 -23.89 -20.90 -21.60
CA CYS A 998 -24.82 -20.21 -22.50
C CYS A 998 -24.47 -20.34 -23.99
N ARG A 999 -23.47 -21.15 -24.37
CA ARG A 999 -22.96 -21.31 -25.75
C ARG A 999 -22.48 -20.00 -26.40
N CYS A 1000 -22.16 -18.98 -25.61
CA CYS A 1000 -21.68 -17.69 -26.09
C CYS A 1000 -20.14 -17.67 -26.05
N ILE A 1001 -19.51 -18.51 -26.87
CA ILE A 1001 -18.06 -18.77 -26.81
C ILE A 1001 -17.22 -17.51 -27.03
N ALA A 1002 -17.64 -16.60 -27.92
CA ALA A 1002 -16.94 -15.34 -28.18
C ALA A 1002 -16.81 -14.47 -26.92
N SER A 1003 -17.88 -14.36 -26.12
CA SER A 1003 -17.84 -13.63 -24.85
C SER A 1003 -17.01 -14.37 -23.80
N ALA A 1004 -17.06 -15.71 -23.78
CA ALA A 1004 -16.19 -16.50 -22.91
C ALA A 1004 -14.71 -16.27 -23.22
N CYS A 1005 -14.31 -16.21 -24.50
CA CYS A 1005 -12.94 -15.93 -24.91
C CYS A 1005 -12.49 -14.52 -24.56
N ARG A 1006 -13.38 -13.53 -24.71
CA ARG A 1006 -13.10 -12.14 -24.32
C ARG A 1006 -12.83 -12.02 -22.83
N VAL A 1007 -13.67 -12.65 -22.00
CA VAL A 1007 -13.45 -12.66 -20.54
C VAL A 1007 -12.19 -13.44 -20.22
N PHE A 1008 -11.96 -14.61 -20.83
CA PHE A 1008 -10.75 -15.40 -20.60
C PHE A 1008 -9.46 -14.62 -20.93
N GLY A 1009 -9.44 -13.87 -22.03
CA GLY A 1009 -8.31 -13.02 -22.42
C GLY A 1009 -8.07 -11.82 -21.49
N SER A 1010 -9.06 -11.43 -20.69
CA SER A 1010 -8.90 -10.40 -19.65
C SER A 1010 -8.32 -10.93 -18.34
N ILE A 1011 -8.22 -12.26 -18.15
CA ILE A 1011 -7.67 -12.87 -16.94
C ILE A 1011 -6.14 -12.94 -17.05
N SER A 1012 -5.41 -12.23 -16.17
CA SER A 1012 -3.94 -12.15 -16.22
C SER A 1012 -3.25 -13.51 -16.00
N GLU A 1013 -3.80 -14.35 -15.11
CA GLU A 1013 -3.35 -15.72 -14.86
C GLU A 1013 -4.56 -16.66 -14.76
N PRO A 1014 -5.01 -17.25 -15.89
CA PRO A 1014 -6.17 -18.13 -15.87
C PRO A 1014 -5.88 -19.40 -15.08
N ASP A 1015 -6.73 -19.73 -14.11
CA ASP A 1015 -6.62 -20.96 -13.33
C ASP A 1015 -7.08 -22.18 -14.13
N VAL A 1016 -6.87 -23.39 -13.57
CA VAL A 1016 -7.30 -24.64 -14.20
C VAL A 1016 -8.80 -24.63 -14.48
N VAL A 1017 -9.59 -23.97 -13.62
CA VAL A 1017 -11.06 -23.89 -13.73
C VAL A 1017 -11.48 -23.06 -14.94
N ALA A 1018 -10.86 -21.90 -15.18
CA ALA A 1018 -11.12 -21.07 -16.36
C ALA A 1018 -10.77 -21.82 -17.66
N CYS A 1019 -9.59 -22.45 -17.71
CA CYS A 1019 -9.15 -23.22 -18.87
C CYS A 1019 -10.09 -24.40 -19.15
N SER A 1020 -10.44 -25.16 -18.10
CA SER A 1020 -11.34 -26.31 -18.22
C SER A 1020 -12.74 -25.90 -18.67
N SER A 1021 -13.24 -24.78 -18.16
CA SER A 1021 -14.54 -24.21 -18.54
C SER A 1021 -14.56 -23.81 -20.02
N LEU A 1022 -13.49 -23.17 -20.49
CA LEU A 1022 -13.39 -22.75 -21.89
C LEU A 1022 -13.24 -23.93 -22.85
N ILE A 1023 -12.38 -24.91 -22.53
CA ILE A 1023 -12.22 -26.16 -23.31
C ILE A 1023 -13.57 -26.90 -23.41
N THR A 1024 -14.28 -27.00 -22.29
CA THR A 1024 -15.63 -27.61 -22.25
C THR A 1024 -16.63 -26.81 -23.07
N GLY A 1025 -16.55 -25.48 -23.04
CA GLY A 1025 -17.36 -24.59 -23.88
C GLY A 1025 -17.14 -24.84 -25.37
N TYR A 1026 -15.89 -24.85 -25.81
CA TYR A 1026 -15.53 -25.14 -27.21
C TYR A 1026 -16.02 -26.52 -27.66
N SER A 1027 -15.81 -27.55 -26.83
CA SER A 1027 -16.30 -28.90 -27.09
C SER A 1027 -17.83 -28.96 -27.25
N LYS A 1028 -18.59 -28.31 -26.35
CA LYS A 1028 -20.06 -28.27 -26.41
C LYS A 1028 -20.62 -27.44 -27.57
N CYS A 1029 -19.85 -26.49 -28.09
CA CYS A 1029 -20.22 -25.69 -29.27
C CYS A 1029 -19.86 -26.37 -30.60
N GLY A 1030 -19.23 -27.56 -30.58
CA GLY A 1030 -18.79 -28.29 -31.78
C GLY A 1030 -17.40 -27.88 -32.29
N ASN A 1031 -16.74 -26.94 -31.62
CA ASN A 1031 -15.39 -26.45 -31.94
C ASN A 1031 -14.33 -27.35 -31.29
N HIS A 1032 -14.32 -28.62 -31.68
CA HIS A 1032 -13.49 -29.64 -31.06
C HIS A 1032 -11.98 -29.42 -31.26
N LYS A 1033 -11.56 -28.86 -32.41
CA LYS A 1033 -10.13 -28.61 -32.71
C LYS A 1033 -9.53 -27.58 -31.77
N GLU A 1034 -10.23 -26.47 -31.54
CA GLU A 1034 -9.82 -25.41 -30.61
C GLU A 1034 -9.76 -25.93 -29.16
N ALA A 1035 -10.67 -26.82 -28.78
CA ALA A 1035 -10.65 -27.49 -27.48
C ALA A 1035 -9.37 -28.33 -27.27
N LEU A 1036 -8.92 -29.07 -28.29
CA LEU A 1036 -7.69 -29.87 -28.24
C LEU A 1036 -6.41 -28.99 -28.22
N CYS A 1037 -6.41 -27.88 -28.95
CA CYS A 1037 -5.31 -26.90 -28.92
C CYS A 1037 -5.13 -26.32 -27.51
N LEU A 1038 -6.22 -25.82 -26.92
CA LEU A 1038 -6.20 -25.26 -25.55
C LEU A 1038 -5.83 -26.31 -24.49
N PHE A 1039 -6.23 -27.57 -24.67
CA PHE A 1039 -5.79 -28.65 -23.78
C PHE A 1039 -4.28 -28.90 -23.86
N SER A 1040 -3.69 -28.78 -25.05
CA SER A 1040 -2.24 -28.92 -25.24
C SER A 1040 -1.48 -27.78 -24.54
N GLU A 1041 -1.98 -26.55 -24.65
CA GLU A 1041 -1.43 -25.38 -23.95
C GLU A 1041 -1.54 -25.51 -22.43
N LEU A 1042 -2.69 -25.97 -21.93
CA LEU A 1042 -2.92 -26.23 -20.51
C LEU A 1042 -1.86 -27.22 -19.96
N ARG A 1043 -1.56 -28.29 -20.70
CA ARG A 1043 -0.52 -29.26 -20.34
C ARG A 1043 0.89 -28.66 -20.40
N GLY A 1044 1.18 -27.84 -21.42
CA GLY A 1044 2.46 -27.14 -21.56
C GLY A 1044 2.76 -26.20 -20.39
N SER A 1045 1.72 -25.65 -19.77
CA SER A 1045 1.83 -24.79 -18.57
C SER A 1045 2.05 -25.54 -17.25
N GLY A 1046 2.18 -26.87 -17.27
CA GLY A 1046 2.41 -27.68 -16.06
C GLY A 1046 1.18 -27.87 -15.15
N LYS A 1047 0.00 -27.43 -15.59
CA LYS A 1047 -1.27 -27.60 -14.88
C LYS A 1047 -1.83 -29.01 -15.12
N LYS A 1048 -2.34 -29.65 -14.06
CA LYS A 1048 -2.94 -31.00 -14.14
C LYS A 1048 -4.46 -30.92 -14.37
N PRO A 1049 -4.98 -31.39 -15.51
CA PRO A 1049 -6.40 -31.59 -15.76
C PRO A 1049 -7.01 -32.61 -14.80
N ASP A 1050 -8.30 -32.49 -14.50
CA ASP A 1050 -9.06 -33.47 -13.74
C ASP A 1050 -9.69 -34.55 -14.66
N CYS A 1051 -10.28 -35.60 -14.07
CA CYS A 1051 -10.91 -36.68 -14.84
C CYS A 1051 -12.06 -36.20 -15.73
N VAL A 1052 -12.75 -35.13 -15.32
CA VAL A 1052 -13.88 -34.55 -16.07
C VAL A 1052 -13.38 -33.89 -17.36
N LEU A 1053 -12.33 -33.07 -17.28
CA LEU A 1053 -11.76 -32.42 -18.46
C LEU A 1053 -11.15 -33.44 -19.43
N VAL A 1054 -10.48 -34.48 -18.91
CA VAL A 1054 -9.96 -35.58 -19.74
C VAL A 1054 -11.08 -36.28 -20.51
N ALA A 1055 -12.21 -36.55 -19.87
CA ALA A 1055 -13.37 -37.14 -20.55
C ALA A 1055 -13.95 -36.23 -21.64
N VAL A 1056 -14.02 -34.90 -21.41
CA VAL A 1056 -14.48 -33.91 -22.42
C VAL A 1056 -13.55 -33.86 -23.64
N VAL A 1057 -12.23 -33.93 -23.40
CA VAL A 1057 -11.22 -33.95 -24.47
C VAL A 1057 -11.31 -35.24 -25.28
N LEU A 1058 -11.47 -36.39 -24.62
CA LEU A 1058 -11.69 -37.68 -25.29
C LEU A 1058 -12.97 -37.69 -26.13
N GLY A 1059 -14.06 -37.11 -25.62
CA GLY A 1059 -15.28 -36.91 -26.41
C GLY A 1059 -15.04 -36.02 -27.64
N SER A 1060 -14.22 -34.98 -27.52
CA SER A 1060 -13.84 -34.13 -28.66
C SER A 1060 -12.98 -34.87 -29.69
N CYS A 1061 -12.13 -35.81 -29.26
CA CYS A 1061 -11.43 -36.72 -30.17
C CYS A 1061 -12.39 -37.69 -30.86
N ALA A 1062 -13.41 -38.18 -30.15
CA ALA A 1062 -14.43 -39.08 -30.67
C ALA A 1062 -15.26 -38.40 -31.79
N GLU A 1063 -15.67 -37.15 -31.60
CA GLU A 1063 -16.41 -36.38 -32.63
C GLU A 1063 -15.55 -36.01 -33.85
N LEU A 1064 -14.23 -35.88 -33.67
CA LEU A 1064 -13.28 -35.65 -34.77
C LEU A 1064 -12.79 -36.95 -35.43
N SER A 1065 -13.15 -38.11 -34.89
CA SER A 1065 -12.59 -39.42 -35.23
C SER A 1065 -11.04 -39.46 -35.21
N ASP A 1066 -10.39 -38.65 -34.35
CA ASP A 1066 -8.94 -38.54 -34.26
C ASP A 1066 -8.35 -39.58 -33.29
N SER A 1067 -8.05 -40.77 -33.83
CA SER A 1067 -7.50 -41.89 -33.06
C SER A 1067 -6.07 -41.63 -32.58
N LEU A 1068 -5.28 -40.84 -33.30
CA LEU A 1068 -3.89 -40.55 -32.95
C LEU A 1068 -3.82 -39.63 -31.72
N TYR A 1069 -4.62 -38.57 -31.70
CA TYR A 1069 -4.69 -37.68 -30.55
C TYR A 1069 -5.41 -38.36 -29.38
N GLY A 1070 -6.47 -39.13 -29.64
CA GLY A 1070 -7.17 -39.95 -28.64
C GLY A 1070 -6.23 -40.92 -27.91
N ASN A 1071 -5.35 -41.62 -28.64
CA ASN A 1071 -4.34 -42.51 -28.05
C ASN A 1071 -3.32 -41.75 -27.16
N ARG A 1072 -2.93 -40.54 -27.54
CA ARG A 1072 -2.04 -39.69 -26.71
C ARG A 1072 -2.72 -39.28 -25.40
N VAL A 1073 -4.02 -38.97 -25.45
CA VAL A 1073 -4.81 -38.62 -24.26
C VAL A 1073 -5.07 -39.87 -23.39
N HIS A 1074 -5.29 -41.03 -23.99
CA HIS A 1074 -5.40 -42.30 -23.26
C HIS A 1074 -4.09 -42.64 -22.53
N GLY A 1075 -2.94 -42.56 -23.19
CA GLY A 1075 -1.63 -42.73 -22.55
C GLY A 1075 -1.35 -41.69 -21.46
N TYR A 1076 -1.93 -40.50 -21.57
CA TYR A 1076 -1.89 -39.48 -20.52
C TYR A 1076 -2.76 -39.85 -19.32
N ALA A 1077 -3.98 -40.37 -19.53
CA ALA A 1077 -4.87 -40.83 -18.47
C ALA A 1077 -4.25 -41.96 -17.63
N ILE A 1078 -3.58 -42.93 -18.28
CA ILE A 1078 -2.86 -44.03 -17.60
C ILE A 1078 -1.75 -43.48 -16.69
N ARG A 1079 -0.97 -42.50 -17.16
CA ARG A 1079 0.11 -41.90 -16.36
C ARG A 1079 -0.41 -41.13 -15.14
N LEU A 1080 -1.69 -40.75 -15.14
CA LEU A 1080 -2.34 -40.08 -14.02
C LEU A 1080 -3.11 -41.04 -13.10
N GLY A 1081 -3.16 -42.35 -13.40
CA GLY A 1081 -3.94 -43.31 -12.62
C GLY A 1081 -5.46 -43.13 -12.81
N LEU A 1082 -5.88 -42.55 -13.95
CA LEU A 1082 -7.29 -42.26 -14.24
C LEU A 1082 -7.96 -43.35 -15.08
N GLU A 1083 -7.24 -44.42 -15.42
CA GLU A 1083 -7.70 -45.52 -16.28
C GLU A 1083 -8.85 -46.34 -15.69
N LEU A 1084 -9.08 -46.23 -14.38
CA LEU A 1084 -10.20 -46.86 -13.66
C LEU A 1084 -11.36 -45.89 -13.38
N ASP A 1085 -11.21 -44.60 -13.70
CA ASP A 1085 -12.30 -43.63 -13.51
C ASP A 1085 -13.41 -43.88 -14.54
N ILE A 1086 -14.60 -44.18 -14.05
CA ILE A 1086 -15.74 -44.59 -14.87
C ILE A 1086 -16.10 -43.58 -15.97
N LYS A 1087 -15.88 -42.27 -15.74
CA LYS A 1087 -16.17 -41.21 -16.73
C LYS A 1087 -15.14 -41.22 -17.85
N VAL A 1088 -13.87 -41.41 -17.49
CA VAL A 1088 -12.77 -41.53 -18.44
C VAL A 1088 -12.89 -42.83 -19.24
N CYS A 1089 -13.17 -43.97 -18.60
CA CYS A 1089 -13.41 -45.24 -19.29
C CYS A 1089 -14.57 -45.14 -20.29
N SER A 1090 -15.69 -44.54 -19.88
CA SER A 1090 -16.86 -44.38 -20.75
C SER A 1090 -16.55 -43.50 -21.97
N ALA A 1091 -15.77 -42.42 -21.78
CA ALA A 1091 -15.33 -41.55 -22.87
C ALA A 1091 -14.30 -42.23 -23.79
N LEU A 1092 -13.42 -43.08 -23.25
CA LEU A 1092 -12.48 -43.88 -24.04
C LEU A 1092 -13.21 -44.90 -24.92
N ILE A 1093 -14.23 -45.58 -24.39
CA ILE A 1093 -15.06 -46.51 -25.16
C ILE A 1093 -15.75 -45.78 -26.32
N ASP A 1094 -16.36 -44.61 -26.06
CA ASP A 1094 -17.00 -43.80 -27.10
C ASP A 1094 -15.98 -43.36 -28.16
N MET A 1095 -14.79 -42.89 -27.75
CA MET A 1095 -13.71 -42.49 -28.66
C MET A 1095 -13.22 -43.64 -29.55
N TYR A 1096 -12.89 -44.80 -28.97
CA TYR A 1096 -12.44 -45.95 -29.76
C TYR A 1096 -13.54 -46.49 -30.68
N SER A 1097 -14.80 -46.48 -30.24
CA SER A 1097 -15.93 -46.89 -31.09
C SER A 1097 -16.11 -45.99 -32.30
N LYS A 1098 -16.15 -44.66 -32.12
CA LYS A 1098 -16.29 -43.68 -33.21
C LYS A 1098 -15.06 -43.57 -34.12
N CYS A 1099 -13.90 -44.02 -33.64
CA CYS A 1099 -12.68 -44.14 -34.43
C CYS A 1099 -12.55 -45.50 -35.17
N GLY A 1100 -13.51 -46.42 -35.03
CA GLY A 1100 -13.53 -47.71 -35.71
C GLY A 1100 -12.71 -48.83 -35.06
N PHE A 1101 -12.22 -48.64 -33.82
CA PHE A 1101 -11.44 -49.63 -33.08
C PHE A 1101 -12.31 -50.39 -32.07
N LEU A 1102 -13.24 -51.19 -32.59
CA LEU A 1102 -14.26 -51.87 -31.78
C LEU A 1102 -13.67 -52.89 -30.79
N ASP A 1103 -12.61 -53.62 -31.17
CA ASP A 1103 -11.93 -54.58 -30.29
C ASP A 1103 -11.34 -53.90 -29.05
N SER A 1104 -10.69 -52.75 -29.23
CA SER A 1104 -10.13 -51.95 -28.14
C SER A 1104 -11.22 -51.39 -27.22
N ALA A 1105 -12.34 -50.95 -27.79
CA ALA A 1105 -13.50 -50.48 -27.03
C ALA A 1105 -14.14 -51.60 -26.20
N MET A 1106 -14.26 -52.81 -26.77
CA MET A 1106 -14.80 -54.00 -26.09
C MET A 1106 -13.86 -54.52 -24.99
N ALA A 1107 -12.55 -54.49 -25.21
CA ALA A 1107 -11.55 -54.82 -24.19
C ALA A 1107 -11.62 -53.85 -22.98
N LEU A 1108 -11.75 -52.55 -23.24
CA LEU A 1108 -11.94 -51.54 -22.19
C LEU A 1108 -13.27 -51.75 -21.44
N PHE A 1109 -14.36 -52.06 -22.13
CA PHE A 1109 -15.65 -52.34 -21.49
C PHE A 1109 -15.61 -53.61 -20.60
N ALA A 1110 -14.89 -54.65 -21.03
CA ALA A 1110 -14.74 -55.87 -20.27
C ALA A 1110 -13.94 -55.67 -18.96
N GLY A 1111 -13.02 -54.70 -18.93
CA GLY A 1111 -12.20 -54.36 -17.76
C GLY A 1111 -12.87 -53.48 -16.70
N ILE A 1112 -14.09 -52.97 -16.94
CA ILE A 1112 -14.81 -52.10 -15.98
C ILE A 1112 -15.43 -52.94 -14.84
N THR A 1113 -15.06 -52.63 -13.59
CA THR A 1113 -15.57 -53.27 -12.37
C THR A 1113 -16.97 -52.78 -11.96
N GLU A 1114 -17.28 -51.50 -12.14
CA GLU A 1114 -18.61 -50.91 -11.91
C GLU A 1114 -19.18 -50.31 -13.21
N LYS A 1115 -20.22 -50.93 -13.77
CA LYS A 1115 -20.84 -50.48 -15.03
C LYS A 1115 -22.01 -49.53 -14.74
N ASN A 1116 -22.00 -48.36 -15.37
CA ASN A 1116 -23.10 -47.40 -15.30
C ASN A 1116 -23.92 -47.36 -16.60
N ILE A 1117 -25.06 -46.68 -16.59
CA ILE A 1117 -25.97 -46.54 -17.74
C ILE A 1117 -25.23 -46.02 -18.99
N VAL A 1118 -24.27 -45.11 -18.82
CA VAL A 1118 -23.50 -44.52 -19.92
C VAL A 1118 -22.60 -45.57 -20.60
N SER A 1119 -21.91 -46.41 -19.82
CA SER A 1119 -21.06 -47.49 -20.35
C SER A 1119 -21.88 -48.54 -21.12
N PHE A 1120 -23.10 -48.86 -20.67
CA PHE A 1120 -24.02 -49.74 -21.40
C PHE A 1120 -24.56 -49.10 -22.68
N ASN A 1121 -24.87 -47.80 -22.66
CA ASN A 1121 -25.31 -47.07 -23.85
C ASN A 1121 -24.21 -47.02 -24.92
N SER A 1122 -22.95 -46.82 -24.52
CA SER A 1122 -21.81 -46.88 -25.44
C SER A 1122 -21.59 -48.29 -26.00
N LYS A 1123 -21.75 -49.35 -25.19
CA LYS A 1123 -21.73 -50.73 -25.68
C LYS A 1123 -22.85 -51.04 -26.67
N ASN A 1124 -24.07 -50.56 -26.39
CA ASN A 1124 -25.18 -50.76 -27.33
C ASN A 1124 -24.90 -50.05 -28.66
N LYS A 1125 -24.30 -48.85 -28.65
CA LYS A 1125 -23.85 -48.20 -29.90
C LYS A 1125 -22.82 -49.03 -30.67
N ILE A 1126 -21.88 -49.67 -29.96
CA ILE A 1126 -20.89 -50.59 -30.55
C ILE A 1126 -21.57 -51.81 -31.19
N ALA A 1127 -22.67 -52.32 -30.62
CA ALA A 1127 -23.39 -53.46 -31.19
C ALA A 1127 -24.32 -53.10 -32.36
N TRP A 1128 -24.64 -51.81 -32.53
CA TRP A 1128 -25.46 -51.28 -33.63
C TRP A 1128 -24.64 -50.85 -34.85
N GLN A 1129 -23.35 -50.58 -34.68
CA GLN A 1129 -22.37 -50.31 -35.75
C GLN A 1129 -21.72 -51.61 -36.20
#